data_AF-A0AAE4S2C1-F1
#
_entry.id   AF-A0AAE4S2C1-F1
#
_cell.length_a   1.000
_cell.length_b   1.000
_cell.length_c   1.000
_cell.angle_alpha   90.00
_cell.angle_beta   90.00
_cell.angle_gamma   90.00
#
_symmetry.space_group_name_H-M   'P 1'
#
loop_
_entity.id
_entity.type
_entity.pdbx_description
1 polymer ?
#
loop_
_entity_poly.entity_id
_entity_poly.type
_entity_poly.pdbx_seq_one_letter_code
_entity_poly.pdbx_strand_id
1 'polypeptide(L)'
;MKKTYSILCAFVLAGSFFGCSTTQQKTSETDYTQYVNTFIGAADNGHTFPGACRPFSMIQTSPVTGAIGWRYCSEYVYTDSLIWGFTQTHLNGTGCMDLGDILVMPVTGTRARAWDAYRSHFPKDKEAATPGYYTVELTDPGVKAELTASPHAALHRYTYHNADSASVLIDLQHGPAWNENQYHSQVQSCETNWEDAQTLTGHVRNSVWVNQDYFFVMKFNRPVIDTLYLPMAETEKGKRIIATFDMEPGEELLMKVAMSTTGVDGAKKNMEAEIADWNFEGVKQAAHDEWNNYLSRIEITGTDDEKTNFYTSFYHALIQPNQISDVDGWYRNAADSIVKAGNGAFYSTFSLWDTYRAAHPFYTLMVPEKVDGFVNSLVEQAEVQGFLPIWGLWGKETYTMIGNHGVSVIAEAYRKGFRGFDAERAFNVIKNTQTVSHKLKSDWETYMKYGYFPTDLIKTESVSSTLESVYDDYAAADMAQRMGKEEDAAYFAKRADFYKNLFDTETQFMRPRNADGSWKSPFNPSQVAHMESTGGDYTEGNAWQYTWHVQHDVPGLIELFGGEQAFLNKLDSLFTLKLETTQADVTGLIGQYAHGNEPSHHITYLYTLAGRPERTQELIREIFDTQYHPEPDGLCGNDDCGQMSAWYMFSAMGFYPVDPVSGNYVFGAPQMPEIVLNLADGKTFTIIAEGLSKEHKYVDSITLNGEPYTKNYISHEDILKGGTLVYKMK
;
A
#
# COMPACT_ATOMS: atom_id res chain seq x y z
N MET A 1 0.40 92.93 4.24
CA MET A 1 -0.22 92.85 2.89
C MET A 1 0.42 91.71 2.12
N LYS A 2 -0.42 90.90 1.47
CA LYS A 2 -0.18 89.87 0.44
C LYS A 2 0.34 88.48 0.86
N LYS A 3 -0.48 87.50 0.44
CA LYS A 3 -0.39 86.02 0.40
C LYS A 3 0.86 85.58 -0.41
N THR A 4 1.40 84.35 -0.36
CA THR A 4 0.78 83.06 -0.78
C THR A 4 1.76 81.89 -0.55
N TYR A 5 1.20 80.70 -0.32
CA TYR A 5 1.71 79.31 -0.19
C TYR A 5 3.00 78.89 -0.96
N SER A 6 3.80 77.93 -0.46
CA SER A 6 3.59 76.47 -0.55
C SER A 6 4.87 75.61 -0.42
N ILE A 7 4.67 74.38 0.11
CA ILE A 7 5.41 73.13 -0.07
C ILE A 7 6.56 72.79 0.91
N LEU A 8 6.25 71.72 1.65
CA LEU A 8 7.02 70.98 2.65
C LEU A 8 7.64 69.76 1.94
N CYS A 9 8.96 69.58 2.03
CA CYS A 9 9.64 68.29 1.80
C CYS A 9 10.90 68.24 2.67
N ALA A 10 10.83 67.48 3.76
CA ALA A 10 11.92 67.28 4.71
C ALA A 10 12.84 66.16 4.22
N PHE A 11 14.12 66.48 4.05
CA PHE A 11 15.23 65.53 3.91
C PHE A 11 15.51 64.89 5.28
N VAL A 12 15.52 63.55 5.33
CA VAL A 12 16.00 62.78 6.50
C VAL A 12 17.35 62.15 6.16
N LEU A 13 18.26 62.30 7.13
CA LEU A 13 19.66 61.91 7.14
C LEU A 13 19.90 60.40 6.92
N ALA A 14 21.03 60.14 6.27
CA ALA A 14 21.73 58.86 6.25
C ALA A 14 22.22 58.44 7.64
N GLY A 15 22.06 57.15 7.95
CA GLY A 15 22.66 56.47 9.09
C GLY A 15 22.97 55.03 8.71
N SER A 16 24.25 54.74 8.52
CA SER A 16 24.81 53.43 8.18
C SER A 16 24.68 52.45 9.36
N PHE A 17 23.98 51.34 9.17
CA PHE A 17 24.10 50.15 10.03
C PHE A 17 24.76 49.02 9.22
N PHE A 18 25.97 48.65 9.63
CA PHE A 18 26.62 47.40 9.25
C PHE A 18 25.81 46.24 9.85
N GLY A 19 25.02 45.56 9.02
CA GLY A 19 24.44 44.27 9.35
C GLY A 19 25.47 43.18 9.11
N CYS A 20 25.97 42.54 10.17
CA CYS A 20 26.61 41.23 10.07
C CYS A 20 25.60 40.24 9.47
N SER A 21 25.79 39.88 8.21
CA SER A 21 25.19 38.69 7.63
C SER A 21 25.84 37.49 8.31
N THR A 22 25.19 36.94 9.33
CA THR A 22 25.41 35.55 9.72
C THR A 22 25.02 34.69 8.53
N THR A 23 26.02 34.27 7.75
CA THR A 23 25.89 33.20 6.78
C THR A 23 25.47 31.97 7.57
N GLN A 24 24.17 31.72 7.64
CA GLN A 24 23.62 30.49 8.16
C GLN A 24 24.17 29.40 7.24
N GLN A 25 25.17 28.69 7.73
CA GLN A 25 25.76 27.56 7.05
C GLN A 25 24.62 26.56 6.90
N LYS A 26 24.04 26.48 5.69
CA LYS A 26 23.03 25.50 5.33
C LYS A 26 23.72 24.15 5.57
N THR A 27 23.46 23.51 6.71
CA THR A 27 23.78 22.11 6.91
C THR A 27 23.21 21.39 5.70
N SER A 28 24.04 20.65 4.96
CA SER A 28 23.54 19.86 3.84
C SER A 28 22.52 18.89 4.41
N GLU A 29 21.26 19.12 4.09
CA GLU A 29 20.17 18.24 4.44
C GLU A 29 20.48 16.85 3.87
N THR A 30 20.39 15.81 4.69
CA THR A 30 20.62 14.44 4.22
C THR A 30 19.55 14.10 3.19
N ASP A 31 19.98 13.65 2.02
CA ASP A 31 19.10 13.10 1.00
C ASP A 31 18.87 11.61 1.29
N TYR A 32 17.71 11.26 1.83
CA TYR A 32 17.32 9.88 2.10
C TYR A 32 16.80 9.17 0.86
N THR A 33 16.41 9.90 -0.19
CA THR A 33 15.92 9.30 -1.44
C THR A 33 17.02 8.52 -2.15
N GLN A 34 18.29 8.87 -1.93
CA GLN A 34 19.46 8.17 -2.48
C GLN A 34 19.54 6.68 -2.06
N TYR A 35 18.89 6.30 -0.96
CA TYR A 35 18.89 4.91 -0.49
C TYR A 35 17.76 4.08 -1.10
N VAL A 36 16.73 4.71 -1.67
CA VAL A 36 15.58 3.98 -2.22
C VAL A 36 15.94 3.35 -3.56
N ASN A 37 15.71 2.04 -3.68
CA ASN A 37 15.78 1.31 -4.93
C ASN A 37 14.36 0.89 -5.35
N THR A 38 13.71 1.64 -6.23
CA THR A 38 12.33 1.38 -6.65
C THR A 38 12.16 0.11 -7.50
N PHE A 39 13.25 -0.58 -7.84
CA PHE A 39 13.18 -1.87 -8.53
C PHE A 39 13.04 -3.07 -7.58
N ILE A 40 13.26 -2.92 -6.27
CA ILE A 40 13.06 -4.01 -5.31
C ILE A 40 11.59 -4.43 -5.31
N GLY A 41 11.33 -5.73 -5.43
CA GLY A 41 9.98 -6.27 -5.55
C GLY A 41 9.42 -6.27 -6.97
N ALA A 42 10.15 -5.71 -7.96
CA ALA A 42 9.73 -5.66 -9.35
C ALA A 42 10.05 -6.96 -10.12
N ALA A 43 10.23 -8.07 -9.40
CA ALA A 43 10.32 -9.42 -9.94
C ALA A 43 8.99 -10.17 -9.72
N ASP A 44 8.94 -11.42 -10.18
CA ASP A 44 7.71 -12.22 -10.31
C ASP A 44 6.80 -12.33 -9.07
N ASN A 45 7.34 -12.17 -7.85
CA ASN A 45 6.56 -12.37 -6.62
C ASN A 45 6.26 -11.08 -5.86
N GLY A 46 7.01 -9.99 -6.07
CA GLY A 46 6.81 -8.76 -5.28
C GLY A 46 5.73 -7.84 -5.83
N HIS A 47 5.50 -7.89 -7.14
CA HIS A 47 4.55 -7.05 -7.88
C HIS A 47 4.65 -5.55 -7.58
N THR A 48 5.85 -5.01 -7.38
CA THR A 48 6.05 -3.55 -7.29
C THR A 48 6.29 -2.95 -8.68
N PHE A 49 6.37 -1.62 -8.77
CA PHE A 49 6.68 -0.92 -10.02
C PHE A 49 7.69 0.22 -9.77
N PRO A 50 8.59 0.53 -10.74
CA PRO A 50 9.66 1.51 -10.55
C PRO A 50 9.27 2.96 -10.89
N GLY A 51 8.04 3.16 -11.39
CA GLY A 51 7.53 4.44 -11.88
C GLY A 51 7.49 5.59 -10.87
N ALA A 52 7.23 6.78 -11.40
CA ALA A 52 7.15 8.01 -10.62
C ALA A 52 5.76 8.20 -10.00
N CYS A 53 5.73 8.34 -8.68
CA CYS A 53 4.56 8.74 -7.90
C CYS A 53 4.98 9.67 -6.75
N ARG A 54 4.00 10.20 -6.03
CA ARG A 54 4.19 10.87 -4.74
C ARG A 54 3.54 10.03 -3.64
N PRO A 55 3.90 10.26 -2.37
CA PRO A 55 3.23 9.58 -1.26
C PRO A 55 1.71 9.71 -1.35
N PHE A 56 1.00 8.58 -1.38
CA PHE A 56 -0.46 8.49 -1.39
C PHE A 56 -1.17 9.17 -2.59
N SER A 57 -0.48 9.38 -3.72
CA SER A 57 -1.03 10.05 -4.91
C SER A 57 -2.02 9.18 -5.71
N MET A 58 -2.88 9.80 -6.53
CA MET A 58 -3.71 9.12 -7.54
C MET A 58 -2.88 8.63 -8.71
N ILE A 59 -1.88 9.41 -9.13
CA ILE A 59 -1.02 9.08 -10.28
C ILE A 59 0.17 8.24 -9.82
N GLN A 60 0.42 7.17 -10.57
CA GLN A 60 1.60 6.33 -10.51
C GLN A 60 2.05 6.09 -11.96
N THR A 61 2.86 6.99 -12.53
CA THR A 61 3.26 6.87 -13.95
C THR A 61 4.47 5.96 -14.09
N SER A 62 4.33 4.83 -14.78
CA SER A 62 5.34 3.75 -14.76
C SER A 62 5.49 3.09 -16.13
N PRO A 63 6.66 2.53 -16.48
CA PRO A 63 6.81 1.62 -17.61
C PRO A 63 5.95 0.36 -17.48
N VAL A 64 5.45 -0.11 -18.61
CA VAL A 64 4.75 -1.41 -18.76
C VAL A 64 5.62 -2.36 -19.57
N THR A 65 5.95 -3.54 -19.05
CA THR A 65 6.64 -4.61 -19.78
C THR A 65 5.73 -5.78 -20.16
N GLY A 66 4.57 -5.87 -19.52
CA GLY A 66 3.49 -6.81 -19.85
C GLY A 66 2.19 -6.45 -19.14
N ALA A 67 1.09 -7.09 -19.55
CA ALA A 67 -0.23 -6.77 -18.99
C ALA A 67 -1.17 -7.98 -18.90
N ILE A 68 -0.68 -9.20 -19.20
CA ILE A 68 -1.55 -10.38 -19.29
C ILE A 68 -1.09 -11.48 -18.35
N GLY A 69 -1.94 -11.80 -17.38
CA GLY A 69 -1.73 -12.83 -16.37
C GLY A 69 -1.09 -12.31 -15.09
N TRP A 70 -1.14 -13.15 -14.04
CA TRP A 70 -0.77 -12.81 -12.65
C TRP A 70 0.60 -12.16 -12.52
N ARG A 71 1.60 -12.64 -13.26
CA ARG A 71 2.97 -12.10 -13.32
C ARG A 71 3.03 -10.57 -13.54
N TYR A 72 2.01 -9.98 -14.16
CA TYR A 72 1.96 -8.58 -14.53
C TYR A 72 0.90 -7.78 -13.75
N CYS A 73 0.60 -8.14 -12.50
CA CYS A 73 -0.33 -7.38 -11.65
C CYS A 73 0.06 -5.89 -11.50
N SER A 74 1.36 -5.57 -11.50
CA SER A 74 1.90 -4.20 -11.51
C SER A 74 2.41 -3.73 -12.87
N GLU A 75 2.11 -4.49 -13.94
CA GLU A 75 2.49 -4.22 -15.33
C GLU A 75 4.00 -4.23 -15.67
N TYR A 76 4.87 -4.35 -14.67
CA TYR A 76 6.32 -4.30 -14.86
C TYR A 76 7.04 -5.50 -14.23
N VAL A 77 7.93 -6.12 -15.00
CA VAL A 77 8.85 -7.16 -14.52
C VAL A 77 10.28 -6.81 -14.93
N TYR A 78 11.18 -6.75 -13.95
CA TYR A 78 12.55 -6.25 -14.11
C TYR A 78 13.36 -7.02 -15.16
N THR A 79 13.14 -8.33 -15.32
CA THR A 79 13.89 -9.17 -16.27
C THR A 79 13.47 -9.00 -17.72
N ASP A 80 12.35 -8.33 -17.98
CA ASP A 80 11.85 -8.16 -19.34
C ASP A 80 12.71 -7.20 -20.15
N SER A 81 12.70 -7.39 -21.46
CA SER A 81 13.53 -6.64 -22.43
C SER A 81 12.72 -5.75 -23.37
N LEU A 82 11.39 -5.73 -23.24
CA LEU A 82 10.48 -4.90 -24.01
C LEU A 82 9.61 -4.03 -23.10
N ILE A 83 9.48 -2.76 -23.45
CA ILE A 83 8.47 -1.85 -22.88
C ILE A 83 7.35 -1.65 -23.90
N TRP A 84 6.10 -1.75 -23.44
CA TRP A 84 4.89 -1.50 -24.22
C TRP A 84 4.54 -0.02 -24.27
N GLY A 85 4.83 0.70 -23.19
CA GLY A 85 4.58 2.12 -23.03
C GLY A 85 4.62 2.49 -21.55
N PHE A 86 3.93 3.57 -21.21
CA PHE A 86 3.84 4.10 -19.85
C PHE A 86 2.38 4.36 -19.50
N THR A 87 1.86 3.75 -18.44
CA THR A 87 0.48 3.97 -17.91
C THR A 87 0.52 4.93 -16.72
N GLN A 88 -0.64 5.45 -16.30
CA GLN A 88 -0.73 6.55 -15.33
C GLN A 88 -1.19 6.13 -13.93
N THR A 89 -1.66 4.89 -13.77
CA THR A 89 -2.23 4.34 -12.53
C THR A 89 -1.76 2.89 -12.35
N HIS A 90 -1.38 2.50 -11.13
CA HIS A 90 -0.88 1.17 -10.81
C HIS A 90 -1.23 0.76 -9.38
N LEU A 91 -1.31 -0.55 -9.16
CA LEU A 91 -1.32 -1.15 -7.83
C LEU A 91 0.10 -1.61 -7.47
N ASN A 92 0.53 -1.37 -6.22
CA ASN A 92 1.84 -1.79 -5.74
C ASN A 92 1.69 -3.03 -4.86
N GLY A 93 2.23 -4.13 -5.33
CA GLY A 93 2.35 -5.36 -4.59
C GLY A 93 1.11 -6.22 -4.53
N THR A 94 0.08 -5.98 -5.35
CA THR A 94 -1.17 -6.75 -5.27
C THR A 94 -1.09 -8.08 -6.03
N GLY A 95 -1.76 -9.11 -5.50
CA GLY A 95 -2.02 -10.38 -6.20
C GLY A 95 -3.14 -10.35 -7.25
N CYS A 96 -3.84 -9.22 -7.37
CA CYS A 96 -4.88 -8.95 -8.36
C CYS A 96 -4.49 -7.77 -9.25
N MET A 97 -5.07 -7.72 -10.46
CA MET A 97 -4.81 -6.68 -11.45
C MET A 97 -6.02 -5.80 -11.70
N ASP A 98 -5.79 -4.49 -11.83
CA ASP A 98 -6.70 -3.45 -12.31
C ASP A 98 -5.87 -2.19 -12.58
N LEU A 99 -6.50 -1.07 -12.90
CA LEU A 99 -5.85 0.20 -13.25
C LEU A 99 -5.07 0.07 -14.57
N GLY A 100 -3.81 0.53 -14.64
CA GLY A 100 -3.03 0.54 -15.87
C GLY A 100 -3.62 1.46 -16.92
N ASP A 101 -4.13 2.61 -16.49
CA ASP A 101 -4.92 3.49 -17.35
C ASP A 101 -4.05 4.37 -18.23
N ILE A 102 -4.51 4.60 -19.47
CA ILE A 102 -3.93 5.55 -20.44
C ILE A 102 -2.45 5.22 -20.73
N LEU A 103 -2.23 4.22 -21.57
CA LEU A 103 -0.89 3.89 -22.03
C LEU A 103 -0.43 4.90 -23.08
N VAL A 104 0.76 5.44 -22.88
CA VAL A 104 1.44 6.34 -23.84
C VAL A 104 2.79 5.78 -24.25
N MET A 105 3.14 5.91 -25.53
CA MET A 105 4.43 5.43 -26.04
C MET A 105 4.98 6.42 -27.08
N PRO A 106 6.16 7.03 -26.89
CA PRO A 106 6.79 7.84 -27.93
C PRO A 106 7.30 6.93 -29.06
N VAL A 107 7.03 7.33 -30.30
CA VAL A 107 7.32 6.52 -31.49
C VAL A 107 7.90 7.38 -32.61
N THR A 108 8.75 6.77 -33.42
CA THR A 108 9.34 7.34 -34.64
C THR A 108 9.19 6.34 -35.79
N GLY A 109 9.40 6.76 -37.02
CA GLY A 109 9.27 6.00 -38.25
C GLY A 109 7.82 5.80 -38.70
N THR A 110 7.53 4.61 -39.23
CA THR A 110 6.22 4.25 -39.77
C THR A 110 5.11 4.43 -38.74
N ARG A 111 4.14 5.30 -39.00
CA ARG A 111 3.08 5.65 -38.05
C ARG A 111 1.95 4.63 -37.94
N ALA A 112 1.68 3.87 -39.00
CA ALA A 112 0.63 2.85 -39.00
C ALA A 112 1.25 1.46 -38.86
N ARG A 113 1.02 0.81 -37.71
CA ARG A 113 1.48 -0.54 -37.39
C ARG A 113 0.36 -1.33 -36.69
N ALA A 114 0.59 -2.64 -36.52
CA ALA A 114 -0.16 -3.39 -35.51
C ALA A 114 0.10 -2.77 -34.11
N TRP A 115 -0.89 -2.82 -33.23
CA TRP A 115 -0.83 -2.12 -31.93
C TRP A 115 0.29 -2.63 -31.01
N ASP A 116 0.67 -3.90 -31.14
CA ASP A 116 1.74 -4.54 -30.39
C ASP A 116 3.13 -4.25 -30.97
N ALA A 117 3.21 -3.74 -32.21
CA ALA A 117 4.46 -3.40 -32.90
C ALA A 117 5.01 -2.00 -32.53
N TYR A 118 4.41 -1.31 -31.55
CA TYR A 118 4.96 -0.08 -30.97
C TYR A 118 5.84 -0.32 -29.75
N ARG A 119 5.89 -1.56 -29.24
CA ARG A 119 6.80 -1.97 -28.17
C ARG A 119 8.25 -1.67 -28.56
N SER A 120 9.06 -1.32 -27.57
CA SER A 120 10.48 -1.02 -27.78
C SER A 120 11.37 -1.88 -26.89
N HIS A 121 12.49 -2.33 -27.44
CA HIS A 121 13.61 -2.78 -26.63
C HIS A 121 14.17 -1.63 -25.79
N PHE A 122 14.67 -1.97 -24.61
CA PHE A 122 15.33 -1.03 -23.72
C PHE A 122 16.49 -1.73 -22.98
N PRO A 123 17.68 -1.12 -22.92
CA PRO A 123 18.81 -1.72 -22.23
C PRO A 123 18.80 -1.30 -20.76
N LYS A 124 18.98 -2.27 -19.85
CA LYS A 124 18.88 -2.07 -18.39
C LYS A 124 19.91 -1.09 -17.83
N ASP A 125 21.07 -0.93 -18.47
CA ASP A 125 22.09 0.06 -18.11
C ASP A 125 21.72 1.50 -18.52
N LYS A 126 20.59 1.68 -19.21
CA LYS A 126 19.98 2.96 -19.57
C LYS A 126 18.60 3.15 -18.97
N GLU A 127 18.26 2.36 -17.95
CA GLU A 127 17.08 2.50 -17.12
C GLU A 127 17.50 2.98 -15.74
N ALA A 128 16.81 3.97 -15.19
CA ALA A 128 17.05 4.44 -13.83
C ALA A 128 15.77 5.00 -13.22
N ALA A 129 15.66 4.87 -11.90
CA ALA A 129 14.52 5.36 -11.15
C ALA A 129 14.94 5.80 -9.75
N THR A 130 14.24 6.81 -9.24
CA THR A 130 14.37 7.35 -7.87
C THR A 130 12.98 7.77 -7.41
N PRO A 131 12.72 7.96 -6.11
CA PRO A 131 11.42 8.43 -5.63
C PRO A 131 10.92 9.66 -6.40
N GLY A 132 9.79 9.52 -7.10
CA GLY A 132 9.18 10.57 -7.92
C GLY A 132 9.76 10.77 -9.32
N TYR A 133 10.69 9.93 -9.80
CA TYR A 133 11.28 10.05 -11.14
C TYR A 133 11.67 8.71 -11.76
N TYR A 134 11.38 8.54 -13.05
CA TYR A 134 11.80 7.38 -13.85
C TYR A 134 12.39 7.84 -15.18
N THR A 135 13.40 7.14 -15.70
CA THR A 135 13.95 7.37 -17.04
C THR A 135 14.41 6.10 -17.73
N VAL A 136 14.24 6.06 -19.05
CA VAL A 136 14.70 4.95 -19.90
C VAL A 136 15.06 5.42 -21.32
N GLU A 137 16.04 4.76 -21.93
CA GLU A 137 16.33 4.88 -23.38
C GLU A 137 15.57 3.80 -24.16
N LEU A 138 14.64 4.22 -25.02
CA LEU A 138 13.89 3.35 -25.92
C LEU A 138 14.68 3.16 -27.22
N THR A 139 15.21 1.95 -27.42
CA THR A 139 16.15 1.65 -28.52
C THR A 139 15.50 1.75 -29.89
N ASP A 140 14.29 1.19 -30.02
CA ASP A 140 13.64 1.05 -31.33
C ASP A 140 13.18 2.39 -31.92
N PRO A 141 12.56 3.31 -31.14
CA PRO A 141 12.25 4.65 -31.64
C PRO A 141 13.44 5.63 -31.53
N GLY A 142 14.48 5.31 -30.75
CA GLY A 142 15.59 6.23 -30.47
C GLY A 142 15.12 7.45 -29.66
N VAL A 143 14.47 7.19 -28.53
CA VAL A 143 13.87 8.24 -27.68
C VAL A 143 14.25 8.00 -26.22
N LYS A 144 14.75 9.05 -25.55
CA LYS A 144 14.84 9.07 -24.10
C LYS A 144 13.49 9.48 -23.50
N ALA A 145 12.95 8.63 -22.63
CA ALA A 145 11.75 8.92 -21.86
C ALA A 145 12.08 9.27 -20.41
N GLU A 146 11.40 10.27 -19.88
CA GLU A 146 11.53 10.74 -18.50
C GLU A 146 10.15 11.06 -17.93
N LEU A 147 9.88 10.57 -16.72
CA LEU A 147 8.58 10.66 -16.06
C LEU A 147 8.73 11.29 -14.68
N THR A 148 7.79 12.14 -14.29
CA THR A 148 7.59 12.64 -12.92
C THR A 148 6.10 12.84 -12.65
N ALA A 149 5.69 12.95 -11.39
CA ALA A 149 4.28 13.10 -11.02
C ALA A 149 4.01 14.18 -9.97
N SER A 150 2.81 14.75 -10.03
CA SER A 150 2.08 15.40 -8.94
C SER A 150 0.99 14.45 -8.41
N PRO A 151 0.24 14.81 -7.35
CA PRO A 151 -0.79 13.92 -6.81
C PRO A 151 -1.82 13.41 -7.84
N HIS A 152 -2.23 14.24 -8.80
CA HIS A 152 -3.28 13.93 -9.78
C HIS A 152 -2.86 14.10 -11.24
N ALA A 153 -1.59 14.44 -11.52
CA ALA A 153 -1.09 14.58 -12.88
C ALA A 153 0.32 14.01 -13.08
N ALA A 154 0.55 13.33 -14.21
CA ALA A 154 1.86 12.96 -14.70
C ALA A 154 2.42 14.06 -15.61
N LEU A 155 3.75 14.22 -15.61
CA LEU A 155 4.48 15.05 -16.57
C LEU A 155 5.60 14.21 -17.20
N HIS A 156 5.52 14.06 -18.50
CA HIS A 156 6.45 13.29 -19.33
C HIS A 156 7.35 14.26 -20.10
N ARG A 157 8.62 13.88 -20.28
CA ARG A 157 9.57 14.50 -21.20
C ARG A 157 10.13 13.42 -22.13
N TYR A 158 9.97 13.64 -23.44
CA TYR A 158 10.49 12.77 -24.49
C TYR A 158 11.52 13.51 -25.33
N THR A 159 12.75 13.01 -25.36
CA THR A 159 13.82 13.56 -26.21
C THR A 159 13.99 12.66 -27.43
N TYR A 160 13.61 13.16 -28.61
CA TYR A 160 13.68 12.38 -29.85
C TYR A 160 15.05 12.52 -30.49
N HIS A 161 15.85 11.46 -30.51
CA HIS A 161 17.16 11.49 -31.19
C HIS A 161 17.03 11.35 -32.71
N ASN A 162 15.92 10.76 -33.17
CA ASN A 162 15.50 10.72 -34.56
C ASN A 162 14.08 11.32 -34.66
N ALA A 163 13.93 12.49 -35.28
CA ALA A 163 12.67 13.25 -35.23
C ALA A 163 11.91 13.32 -36.57
N ASP A 164 12.32 12.56 -37.59
CA ASP A 164 11.73 12.57 -38.93
C ASP A 164 10.23 12.17 -38.99
N SER A 165 9.67 11.72 -37.87
CA SER A 165 8.29 11.28 -37.69
C SER A 165 7.87 11.19 -36.22
N ALA A 166 8.34 12.12 -35.39
CA ALA A 166 8.08 12.15 -33.95
C ALA A 166 6.58 12.13 -33.63
N SER A 167 6.14 11.08 -32.95
CA SER A 167 4.74 10.90 -32.57
C SER A 167 4.63 10.28 -31.18
N VAL A 168 3.43 10.32 -30.61
CA VAL A 168 3.05 9.60 -29.40
C VAL A 168 1.85 8.72 -29.71
N LEU A 169 1.96 7.43 -29.42
CA LEU A 169 0.81 6.53 -29.31
C LEU A 169 0.11 6.80 -27.98
N ILE A 170 -1.21 6.92 -28.04
CA ILE A 170 -2.12 7.00 -26.90
C ILE A 170 -3.06 5.80 -27.04
N ASP A 171 -2.93 4.82 -26.17
CA ASP A 171 -3.73 3.60 -26.14
C ASP A 171 -4.69 3.63 -24.94
N LEU A 172 -5.98 3.85 -25.23
CA LEU A 172 -7.07 3.86 -24.27
C LEU A 172 -7.80 2.51 -24.21
N GLN A 173 -7.29 1.47 -24.87
CA GLN A 173 -7.74 0.09 -24.74
C GLN A 173 -6.91 -0.70 -23.71
N HIS A 174 -5.68 -0.25 -23.49
CA HIS A 174 -4.75 -0.88 -22.54
C HIS A 174 -5.32 -0.91 -21.11
N GLY A 175 -4.92 -1.95 -20.40
CA GLY A 175 -5.19 -2.24 -18.98
C GLY A 175 -4.77 -3.68 -18.70
N PRO A 176 -4.28 -4.02 -17.50
CA PRO A 176 -3.89 -5.38 -17.20
C PRO A 176 -5.11 -6.30 -17.16
N ALA A 177 -4.92 -7.56 -17.54
CA ALA A 177 -6.00 -8.50 -17.73
C ALA A 177 -5.57 -9.95 -17.48
N TRP A 178 -6.47 -10.77 -16.96
CA TRP A 178 -6.15 -12.16 -16.63
C TRP A 178 -5.84 -13.01 -17.86
N ASN A 179 -6.37 -12.60 -19.02
CA ASN A 179 -6.18 -13.28 -20.30
C ASN A 179 -6.46 -12.31 -21.46
N GLU A 180 -6.04 -12.72 -22.65
CA GLU A 180 -6.21 -11.98 -23.92
C GLU A 180 -7.68 -11.57 -24.20
N ASN A 181 -8.65 -12.43 -23.90
CA ASN A 181 -10.06 -12.10 -24.15
C ASN A 181 -10.52 -10.93 -23.26
N GLN A 182 -10.12 -10.92 -21.98
CA GLN A 182 -10.41 -9.80 -21.10
C GLN A 182 -9.67 -8.53 -21.57
N TYR A 183 -8.38 -8.63 -21.95
CA TYR A 183 -7.60 -7.50 -22.46
C TYR A 183 -8.32 -6.75 -23.60
N HIS A 184 -8.88 -7.49 -24.56
CA HIS A 184 -9.59 -6.93 -25.72
C HIS A 184 -11.06 -6.56 -25.46
N SER A 185 -11.58 -6.72 -24.24
CA SER A 185 -13.01 -6.53 -23.92
C SER A 185 -13.28 -5.70 -22.66
N GLN A 186 -12.26 -5.44 -21.85
CA GLN A 186 -12.37 -4.77 -20.54
C GLN A 186 -12.86 -3.32 -20.63
N VAL A 187 -12.52 -2.60 -21.70
CA VAL A 187 -13.07 -1.26 -21.96
C VAL A 187 -14.54 -1.35 -22.37
N GLN A 188 -15.41 -0.73 -21.58
CA GLN A 188 -16.85 -0.70 -21.79
C GLN A 188 -17.29 0.46 -22.68
N SER A 189 -16.63 1.62 -22.56
CA SER A 189 -16.80 2.80 -23.43
C SER A 189 -15.58 3.70 -23.40
N CYS A 190 -15.27 4.34 -24.54
CA CYS A 190 -14.18 5.31 -24.68
C CYS A 190 -14.64 6.51 -25.51
N GLU A 191 -14.71 7.67 -24.86
CA GLU A 191 -15.00 8.95 -25.48
C GLU A 191 -13.76 9.84 -25.46
N THR A 192 -13.50 10.54 -26.57
CA THR A 192 -12.34 11.42 -26.71
C THR A 192 -12.71 12.66 -27.50
N ASN A 193 -12.11 13.78 -27.14
CA ASN A 193 -12.33 15.07 -27.79
C ASN A 193 -11.04 15.90 -27.83
N TRP A 194 -10.59 16.25 -29.03
CA TRP A 194 -9.53 17.25 -29.22
C TRP A 194 -10.16 18.64 -29.08
N GLU A 195 -9.87 19.33 -27.98
CA GLU A 195 -10.40 20.68 -27.71
C GLU A 195 -9.67 21.74 -28.54
N ASP A 196 -8.39 21.49 -28.80
CA ASP A 196 -7.52 22.28 -29.65
C ASP A 196 -6.38 21.38 -30.19
N ALA A 197 -5.39 21.98 -30.86
CA ALA A 197 -4.25 21.24 -31.40
C ALA A 197 -3.29 20.69 -30.33
N GLN A 198 -3.48 20.97 -29.04
CA GLN A 198 -2.56 20.58 -27.96
C GLN A 198 -3.25 19.76 -26.87
N THR A 199 -4.57 19.74 -26.83
CA THR A 199 -5.36 19.26 -25.68
C THR A 199 -6.34 18.17 -26.11
N LEU A 200 -6.10 16.95 -25.65
CA LEU A 200 -7.01 15.82 -25.75
C LEU A 200 -7.71 15.62 -24.40
N THR A 201 -9.03 15.50 -24.43
CA THR A 201 -9.83 15.13 -23.26
C THR A 201 -10.55 13.82 -23.51
N GLY A 202 -10.91 13.11 -22.46
CA GLY A 202 -11.67 11.88 -22.61
C GLY A 202 -12.29 11.34 -21.34
N HIS A 203 -13.12 10.34 -21.54
CA HIS A 203 -13.83 9.57 -20.53
C HIS A 203 -13.75 8.10 -20.93
N VAL A 204 -13.26 7.28 -20.01
CA VAL A 204 -13.18 5.84 -20.20
C VAL A 204 -13.91 5.17 -19.05
N ARG A 205 -14.69 4.15 -19.40
CA ARG A 205 -15.22 3.19 -18.45
C ARG A 205 -14.68 1.83 -18.79
N ASN A 206 -14.13 1.16 -17.80
CA ASN A 206 -13.53 -0.15 -17.96
C ASN A 206 -13.93 -1.06 -16.79
N SER A 207 -13.61 -2.36 -16.90
CA SER A 207 -13.83 -3.29 -15.82
C SER A 207 -12.85 -4.46 -15.86
N VAL A 208 -12.00 -4.51 -14.85
CA VAL A 208 -11.11 -5.63 -14.57
C VAL A 208 -11.46 -6.24 -13.21
N TRP A 209 -11.20 -5.52 -12.12
CA TRP A 209 -11.55 -5.92 -10.76
C TRP A 209 -12.75 -5.13 -10.23
N VAL A 210 -12.79 -3.83 -10.49
CA VAL A 210 -13.94 -2.95 -10.27
C VAL A 210 -14.46 -2.36 -11.58
N ASN A 211 -15.68 -1.81 -11.55
CA ASN A 211 -16.10 -0.93 -12.64
C ASN A 211 -15.47 0.44 -12.39
N GLN A 212 -14.48 0.79 -13.20
CA GLN A 212 -13.79 2.06 -13.11
C GLN A 212 -14.44 3.08 -14.05
N ASP A 213 -14.50 4.32 -13.58
CA ASP A 213 -14.94 5.48 -14.36
C ASP A 213 -13.90 6.58 -14.13
N TYR A 214 -13.20 6.98 -15.19
CA TYR A 214 -12.18 8.02 -15.11
C TYR A 214 -12.23 8.97 -16.30
N PHE A 215 -11.89 10.21 -16.01
CA PHE A 215 -11.76 11.29 -16.97
C PHE A 215 -10.33 11.75 -17.00
N PHE A 216 -9.90 12.23 -18.16
CA PHE A 216 -8.57 12.76 -18.30
C PHE A 216 -8.51 14.01 -19.16
N VAL A 217 -7.47 14.81 -18.91
CA VAL A 217 -6.96 15.80 -19.86
C VAL A 217 -5.49 15.50 -20.11
N MET A 218 -5.14 15.40 -21.38
CA MET A 218 -3.77 15.25 -21.86
C MET A 218 -3.41 16.49 -22.66
N LYS A 219 -2.31 17.14 -22.29
CA LYS A 219 -1.85 18.37 -22.94
C LYS A 219 -0.41 18.22 -23.40
N PHE A 220 -0.10 18.74 -24.59
CA PHE A 220 1.24 18.79 -25.16
C PHE A 220 1.79 20.22 -25.17
N ASN A 221 3.10 20.40 -24.99
CA ASN A 221 3.74 21.72 -25.12
C ASN A 221 3.86 22.20 -26.57
N ARG A 222 3.57 21.33 -27.55
CA ARG A 222 3.59 21.60 -29.00
C ARG A 222 2.26 21.19 -29.65
N PRO A 223 1.86 21.82 -30.76
CA PRO A 223 0.68 21.43 -31.50
C PRO A 223 0.88 20.07 -32.18
N VAL A 224 -0.14 19.23 -32.09
CA VAL A 224 -0.35 18.02 -32.89
C VAL A 224 -0.69 18.46 -34.31
N ILE A 225 0.15 18.07 -35.27
CA ILE A 225 0.01 18.46 -36.68
C ILE A 225 -0.78 17.45 -37.50
N ASP A 226 -0.88 16.20 -37.02
CA ASP A 226 -1.65 15.13 -37.65
C ASP A 226 -2.07 14.09 -36.60
N THR A 227 -3.23 13.48 -36.81
CA THR A 227 -3.78 12.44 -35.94
C THR A 227 -4.18 11.22 -36.76
N LEU A 228 -3.73 10.05 -36.36
CA LEU A 228 -4.13 8.77 -36.95
C LEU A 228 -4.81 7.89 -35.90
N TYR A 229 -6.00 7.39 -36.20
CA TYR A 229 -6.70 6.39 -35.40
C TYR A 229 -6.36 5.00 -35.93
N LEU A 230 -5.84 4.13 -35.07
CA LEU A 230 -5.54 2.75 -35.42
C LEU A 230 -6.81 1.89 -35.38
N PRO A 231 -6.87 0.81 -36.20
CA PRO A 231 -8.00 -0.10 -36.16
C PRO A 231 -8.12 -0.80 -34.80
N MET A 232 -9.37 -1.03 -34.38
CA MET A 232 -9.73 -1.80 -33.20
C MET A 232 -10.07 -3.24 -33.61
N ALA A 233 -9.79 -4.20 -32.74
CA ALA A 233 -10.35 -5.54 -32.84
C ALA A 233 -11.87 -5.51 -32.56
N GLU A 234 -12.57 -6.59 -32.93
CA GLU A 234 -14.04 -6.62 -32.93
C GLU A 234 -14.67 -6.32 -31.56
N THR A 235 -14.05 -6.77 -30.47
CA THR A 235 -14.55 -6.58 -29.10
C THR A 235 -14.04 -5.32 -28.42
N GLU A 236 -13.02 -4.69 -29.02
CA GLU A 236 -12.36 -3.52 -28.44
C GLU A 236 -13.23 -2.28 -28.58
N LYS A 237 -13.12 -1.40 -27.59
CA LYS A 237 -13.81 -0.11 -27.57
C LYS A 237 -12.88 1.05 -27.23
N GLY A 238 -11.69 0.77 -26.69
CA GLY A 238 -10.66 1.76 -26.42
C GLY A 238 -10.02 2.24 -27.71
N LYS A 239 -9.86 3.56 -27.82
CA LYS A 239 -9.24 4.17 -29.00
C LYS A 239 -7.73 4.13 -28.90
N ARG A 240 -7.08 3.87 -30.03
CA ARG A 240 -5.64 4.02 -30.20
C ARG A 240 -5.35 5.16 -31.16
N ILE A 241 -4.65 6.18 -30.68
CA ILE A 241 -4.43 7.44 -31.39
C ILE A 241 -2.92 7.67 -31.52
N ILE A 242 -2.44 7.93 -32.73
CA ILE A 242 -1.10 8.46 -32.98
C ILE A 242 -1.22 9.96 -33.15
N ALA A 243 -0.63 10.73 -32.24
CA ALA A 243 -0.49 12.18 -32.34
C ALA A 243 0.91 12.52 -32.88
N THR A 244 1.00 13.17 -34.04
CA THR A 244 2.28 13.53 -34.70
C THR A 244 2.65 14.98 -34.43
N PHE A 245 3.94 15.25 -34.28
CA PHE A 245 4.50 16.56 -34.01
C PHE A 245 5.56 16.94 -35.04
N ASP A 246 5.72 18.24 -35.27
CA ASP A 246 6.86 18.79 -36.00
C ASP A 246 8.02 18.98 -35.00
N MET A 247 9.10 18.23 -35.19
CA MET A 247 10.23 18.17 -34.26
C MET A 247 11.56 17.99 -35.00
N GLU A 248 12.61 18.60 -34.44
CA GLU A 248 13.99 18.39 -34.86
C GLU A 248 14.71 17.41 -33.92
N PRO A 249 15.75 16.69 -34.38
CA PRO A 249 16.54 15.80 -33.54
C PRO A 249 17.10 16.52 -32.30
N GLY A 250 16.92 15.91 -31.13
CA GLY A 250 17.32 16.45 -29.83
C GLY A 250 16.32 17.41 -29.20
N GLU A 251 15.21 17.73 -29.87
CA GLU A 251 14.13 18.49 -29.24
C GLU A 251 13.34 17.65 -28.22
N GLU A 252 12.80 18.36 -27.24
CA GLU A 252 11.96 17.78 -26.18
C GLU A 252 10.47 18.03 -26.47
N LEU A 253 9.68 16.96 -26.37
CA LEU A 253 8.23 17.01 -26.27
C LEU A 253 7.84 16.82 -24.80
N LEU A 254 7.05 17.75 -24.26
CA LEU A 254 6.48 17.62 -22.93
C LEU A 254 4.99 17.30 -23.04
N MET A 255 4.54 16.38 -22.21
CA MET A 255 3.14 15.97 -22.13
C MET A 255 2.70 15.89 -20.68
N LYS A 256 1.57 16.51 -20.35
CA LYS A 256 0.90 16.36 -19.06
C LYS A 256 -0.31 15.45 -19.22
N VAL A 257 -0.56 14.57 -18.27
CA VAL A 257 -1.79 13.77 -18.20
C VAL A 257 -2.36 13.91 -16.79
N ALA A 258 -3.51 14.53 -16.65
CA ALA A 258 -4.21 14.62 -15.38
C ALA A 258 -5.49 13.80 -15.41
N MET A 259 -5.82 13.17 -14.28
CA MET A 259 -6.99 12.31 -14.14
C MET A 259 -7.96 12.84 -13.08
N SER A 260 -9.21 12.37 -13.15
CA SER A 260 -10.26 12.67 -12.19
C SER A 260 -11.32 11.57 -12.19
N THR A 261 -11.94 11.35 -11.03
CA THR A 261 -13.13 10.49 -10.90
C THR A 261 -14.43 11.24 -11.18
N THR A 262 -14.40 12.57 -11.24
CA THR A 262 -15.59 13.43 -11.27
C THR A 262 -15.96 13.90 -12.68
N GLY A 263 -14.97 14.23 -13.50
CA GLY A 263 -15.19 14.78 -14.85
C GLY A 263 -13.94 15.39 -15.47
N VAL A 264 -14.04 15.76 -16.75
CA VAL A 264 -12.96 16.48 -17.47
C VAL A 264 -12.61 17.81 -16.78
N ASP A 265 -13.60 18.52 -16.24
CA ASP A 265 -13.36 19.78 -15.51
C ASP A 265 -12.58 19.54 -14.21
N GLY A 266 -12.81 18.42 -13.52
CA GLY A 266 -12.02 17.99 -12.36
C GLY A 266 -10.56 17.73 -12.75
N ALA A 267 -10.35 16.96 -13.83
CA ALA A 267 -9.00 16.68 -14.33
C ALA A 267 -8.26 17.95 -14.76
N LYS A 268 -8.95 18.93 -15.36
CA LYS A 268 -8.38 20.25 -15.70
C LYS A 268 -7.97 21.04 -14.45
N LYS A 269 -8.83 21.09 -13.43
CA LYS A 269 -8.49 21.75 -12.15
C LYS A 269 -7.28 21.10 -11.50
N ASN A 270 -7.20 19.78 -11.50
CA ASN A 270 -6.06 19.03 -10.99
C ASN A 270 -4.77 19.44 -11.73
N MET A 271 -4.79 19.44 -13.07
CA MET A 271 -3.65 19.87 -13.88
C MET A 271 -3.24 21.33 -13.61
N GLU A 272 -4.20 22.25 -13.55
CA GLU A 272 -3.95 23.68 -13.35
C GLU A 272 -3.40 23.99 -11.95
N ALA A 273 -3.88 23.29 -10.92
CA ALA A 273 -3.45 23.50 -9.55
C ALA A 273 -2.04 22.94 -9.29
N GLU A 274 -1.71 21.80 -9.89
CA GLU A 274 -0.51 21.05 -9.52
C GLU A 274 0.64 21.17 -10.53
N ILE A 275 0.32 21.33 -11.83
CA ILE A 275 1.30 21.45 -12.91
C ILE A 275 0.84 22.54 -13.90
N ALA A 276 0.77 23.79 -13.45
CA ALA A 276 0.33 24.91 -14.29
C ALA A 276 1.26 25.17 -15.49
N ASP A 277 2.57 25.13 -15.26
CA ASP A 277 3.63 25.42 -16.24
C ASP A 277 4.37 24.15 -16.70
N TRP A 278 5.36 24.28 -17.59
CA TRP A 278 6.07 23.15 -18.21
C TRP A 278 7.39 22.83 -17.51
N ASN A 279 7.51 23.13 -16.21
CA ASN A 279 8.75 22.99 -15.46
C ASN A 279 8.97 21.54 -14.97
N PHE A 280 9.49 20.68 -15.85
CA PHE A 280 9.78 19.27 -15.52
C PHE A 280 10.67 19.13 -14.27
N GLU A 281 11.78 19.88 -14.21
CA GLU A 281 12.70 19.81 -13.07
C GLU A 281 12.03 20.31 -11.78
N GLY A 282 11.12 21.28 -11.85
CA GLY A 282 10.35 21.74 -10.70
C GLY A 282 9.40 20.67 -10.15
N VAL A 283 8.67 19.97 -11.02
CA VAL A 283 7.77 18.88 -10.59
C VAL A 283 8.57 17.72 -10.01
N LYS A 284 9.69 17.35 -10.65
CA LYS A 284 10.64 16.34 -10.18
C LYS A 284 11.21 16.69 -8.81
N GLN A 285 11.71 17.92 -8.65
CA GLN A 285 12.27 18.38 -7.38
C GLN A 285 11.21 18.38 -6.27
N ALA A 286 9.98 18.83 -6.58
CA ALA A 286 8.91 18.81 -5.60
C ALA A 286 8.49 17.39 -5.18
N ALA A 287 8.53 16.41 -6.08
CA ALA A 287 8.31 15.00 -5.74
C ALA A 287 9.45 14.45 -4.88
N HIS A 288 10.70 14.73 -5.25
CA HIS A 288 11.89 14.38 -4.47
C HIS A 288 11.83 14.95 -3.05
N ASP A 289 11.54 16.24 -2.91
CA ASP A 289 11.52 16.93 -1.61
C ASP A 289 10.41 16.38 -0.70
N GLU A 290 9.25 16.06 -1.28
CA GLU A 290 8.15 15.43 -0.54
C GLU A 290 8.52 14.03 -0.06
N TRP A 291 9.12 13.20 -0.91
CA TRP A 291 9.66 11.90 -0.52
C TRP A 291 10.72 12.03 0.56
N ASN A 292 11.69 12.93 0.38
CA ASN A 292 12.77 13.14 1.34
C ASN A 292 12.23 13.54 2.72
N ASN A 293 11.20 14.39 2.77
CA ASN A 293 10.54 14.80 4.01
C ASN A 293 9.80 13.65 4.72
N TYR A 294 9.25 12.68 3.99
CA TYR A 294 8.69 11.48 4.61
C TYR A 294 9.79 10.52 5.09
N LEU A 295 10.78 10.25 4.24
CA LEU A 295 11.87 9.32 4.56
C LEU A 295 12.74 9.83 5.72
N SER A 296 12.91 11.15 5.86
CA SER A 296 13.64 11.76 6.99
C SER A 296 12.95 11.59 8.35
N ARG A 297 11.71 11.08 8.39
CA ARG A 297 11.02 10.80 9.65
C ARG A 297 11.66 9.65 10.42
N ILE A 298 12.46 8.82 9.75
CA ILE A 298 13.22 7.74 10.37
C ILE A 298 14.67 7.81 9.93
N GLU A 299 15.58 7.98 10.89
CA GLU A 299 17.02 7.97 10.64
C GLU A 299 17.60 6.64 11.11
N ILE A 300 18.43 6.00 10.29
CA ILE A 300 19.03 4.71 10.62
C ILE A 300 20.55 4.74 10.50
N THR A 301 21.21 4.07 11.43
CA THR A 301 22.63 3.71 11.32
C THR A 301 22.73 2.24 10.94
N GLY A 302 23.42 1.94 9.85
CA GLY A 302 23.59 0.60 9.31
C GLY A 302 24.47 0.60 8.05
N THR A 303 24.61 -0.57 7.45
CA THR A 303 25.23 -0.79 6.13
C THR A 303 24.38 -0.18 5.01
N ASP A 304 24.96 -0.04 3.81
CA ASP A 304 24.23 0.49 2.66
C ASP A 304 23.07 -0.44 2.25
N ASP A 305 23.25 -1.76 2.29
CA ASP A 305 22.18 -2.75 2.02
C ASP A 305 21.01 -2.63 3.01
N GLU A 306 21.32 -2.47 4.31
CA GLU A 306 20.30 -2.24 5.36
C GLU A 306 19.54 -0.94 5.10
N LYS A 307 20.24 0.13 4.73
CA LYS A 307 19.60 1.40 4.37
C LYS A 307 18.73 1.27 3.14
N THR A 308 19.20 0.57 2.12
CA THR A 308 18.46 0.36 0.89
C THR A 308 17.18 -0.43 1.14
N ASN A 309 17.24 -1.53 1.88
CA ASN A 309 16.03 -2.29 2.24
C ASN A 309 15.07 -1.44 3.07
N PHE A 310 15.55 -0.77 4.13
CA PHE A 310 14.67 0.00 5.02
C PHE A 310 13.99 1.19 4.33
N TYR A 311 14.74 2.02 3.62
CA TYR A 311 14.16 3.19 2.94
C TYR A 311 13.30 2.79 1.76
N THR A 312 13.58 1.67 1.09
CA THR A 312 12.70 1.13 0.05
C THR A 312 11.41 0.57 0.63
N SER A 313 11.45 -0.14 1.75
CA SER A 313 10.24 -0.55 2.47
C SER A 313 9.41 0.66 2.92
N PHE A 314 10.08 1.72 3.42
CA PHE A 314 9.38 2.94 3.78
C PHE A 314 8.75 3.62 2.55
N TYR A 315 9.44 3.64 1.41
CA TYR A 315 8.88 4.12 0.14
C TYR A 315 7.62 3.33 -0.27
N HIS A 316 7.68 2.00 -0.32
CA HIS A 316 6.54 1.15 -0.70
C HIS A 316 5.33 1.33 0.21
N ALA A 317 5.55 1.42 1.52
CA ALA A 317 4.49 1.65 2.51
C ALA A 317 3.75 2.99 2.35
N LEU A 318 4.25 3.92 1.54
CA LEU A 318 3.59 5.22 1.32
C LEU A 318 3.02 5.39 -0.08
N ILE A 319 3.06 4.37 -0.95
CA ILE A 319 2.46 4.47 -2.29
C ILE A 319 0.93 4.45 -2.21
N GLN A 320 0.35 3.57 -1.37
CA GLN A 320 -1.09 3.47 -1.09
C GLN A 320 -1.37 3.65 0.41
N PRO A 321 -2.59 4.06 0.84
CA PRO A 321 -3.83 4.34 0.08
C PRO A 321 -3.74 5.54 -0.89
N ASN A 322 -4.52 5.55 -1.98
CA ASN A 322 -4.45 6.61 -3.01
C ASN A 322 -5.55 7.65 -2.84
N GLN A 323 -5.21 8.94 -2.84
CA GLN A 323 -6.20 10.03 -2.84
C GLN A 323 -6.91 10.11 -4.20
N ILE A 324 -8.17 9.69 -4.29
CA ILE A 324 -8.95 9.70 -5.56
C ILE A 324 -9.87 10.91 -5.72
N SER A 325 -9.98 11.75 -4.68
CA SER A 325 -10.69 13.02 -4.75
C SER A 325 -9.84 14.08 -5.44
N ASP A 326 -10.45 14.85 -6.33
CA ASP A 326 -9.83 16.00 -6.99
C ASP A 326 -9.34 17.05 -5.97
N VAL A 327 -8.52 18.00 -6.43
CA VAL A 327 -7.94 19.08 -5.60
C VAL A 327 -8.97 19.95 -4.86
N ASP A 328 -10.24 19.94 -5.29
CA ASP A 328 -11.35 20.65 -4.65
C ASP A 328 -12.21 19.77 -3.72
N GLY A 329 -11.78 18.52 -3.50
CA GLY A 329 -12.34 17.54 -2.57
C GLY A 329 -13.54 16.76 -3.11
N TRP A 330 -13.88 16.91 -4.40
CA TRP A 330 -14.95 16.12 -5.02
C TRP A 330 -14.44 14.76 -5.52
N TYR A 331 -15.27 13.74 -5.40
CA TYR A 331 -14.96 12.38 -5.86
C TYR A 331 -16.24 11.63 -6.27
N ARG A 332 -16.08 10.54 -7.01
CA ARG A 332 -17.16 9.58 -7.30
C ARG A 332 -17.22 8.51 -6.21
N ASN A 333 -18.37 8.38 -5.54
CA ASN A 333 -18.55 7.41 -4.47
C ASN A 333 -18.98 6.01 -4.96
N ALA A 334 -19.17 5.08 -4.02
CA ALA A 334 -19.59 3.70 -4.29
C ALA A 334 -20.91 3.58 -5.09
N ALA A 335 -21.80 4.56 -4.96
CA ALA A 335 -23.07 4.65 -5.70
C ALA A 335 -22.99 5.44 -7.02
N ASP A 336 -21.78 5.67 -7.54
CA ASP A 336 -21.49 6.43 -8.76
C ASP A 336 -21.92 7.91 -8.73
N SER A 337 -22.21 8.43 -7.53
CA SER A 337 -22.59 9.83 -7.34
C SER A 337 -21.35 10.70 -7.10
N ILE A 338 -21.33 11.89 -7.69
CA ILE A 338 -20.28 12.89 -7.43
C ILE A 338 -20.63 13.63 -6.14
N VAL A 339 -19.79 13.48 -5.13
CA VAL A 339 -19.98 14.04 -3.78
C VAL A 339 -18.69 14.67 -3.29
N LYS A 340 -18.78 15.46 -2.22
CA LYS A 340 -17.64 16.15 -1.63
C LYS A 340 -17.21 15.42 -0.36
N ALA A 341 -15.92 15.11 -0.24
CA ALA A 341 -15.34 14.47 0.93
C ALA A 341 -15.50 15.35 2.18
N GLY A 342 -15.89 14.75 3.30
CA GLY A 342 -16.24 15.47 4.54
C GLY A 342 -15.07 16.24 5.15
N ASN A 343 -13.84 15.75 4.96
CA ASN A 343 -12.60 16.37 5.45
C ASN A 343 -11.71 16.92 4.32
N GLY A 344 -12.24 17.02 3.09
CA GLY A 344 -11.54 17.58 1.93
C GLY A 344 -10.70 16.59 1.11
N ALA A 345 -10.53 15.34 1.54
CA ALA A 345 -9.87 14.30 0.75
C ALA A 345 -10.55 12.94 0.92
N PHE A 346 -10.69 12.19 -0.17
CA PHE A 346 -11.16 10.81 -0.14
C PHE A 346 -10.08 9.88 -0.68
N TYR A 347 -9.72 8.88 0.11
CA TYR A 347 -8.72 7.87 -0.22
C TYR A 347 -9.39 6.56 -0.62
N SER A 348 -8.75 5.80 -1.50
CA SER A 348 -9.11 4.44 -1.88
C SER A 348 -7.86 3.56 -1.89
N THR A 349 -7.97 2.35 -2.45
CA THR A 349 -6.93 1.32 -2.43
C THR A 349 -6.64 0.89 -1.00
N PHE A 350 -7.68 0.33 -0.38
CA PHE A 350 -7.66 -0.19 0.99
C PHE A 350 -7.57 -1.72 0.93
N SER A 351 -6.34 -2.24 0.90
CA SER A 351 -6.04 -3.68 1.00
C SER A 351 -6.11 -4.15 2.45
N LEU A 352 -7.32 -4.12 3.03
CA LEU A 352 -7.48 -4.14 4.48
C LEU A 352 -7.17 -5.48 5.11
N TRP A 353 -7.28 -6.59 4.36
CA TRP A 353 -6.88 -7.91 4.84
C TRP A 353 -5.39 -7.99 5.19
N ASP A 354 -4.57 -7.23 4.47
CA ASP A 354 -3.13 -7.16 4.67
C ASP A 354 -2.79 -6.03 5.63
N THR A 355 -3.19 -4.82 5.25
CA THR A 355 -2.67 -3.57 5.80
C THR A 355 -3.10 -3.29 7.23
N TYR A 356 -4.17 -3.93 7.75
CA TYR A 356 -4.53 -3.78 9.17
C TYR A 356 -3.44 -4.31 10.11
N ARG A 357 -2.61 -5.25 9.63
CA ARG A 357 -1.65 -6.01 10.43
C ARG A 357 -0.43 -5.18 10.81
N ALA A 358 0.13 -4.43 9.86
CA ALA A 358 1.33 -3.60 10.09
C ALA A 358 1.29 -2.23 9.41
N ALA A 359 0.78 -2.11 8.18
CA ALA A 359 0.81 -0.83 7.45
C ALA A 359 -0.01 0.28 8.15
N HIS A 360 -1.27 0.01 8.52
CA HIS A 360 -2.08 0.95 9.31
C HIS A 360 -1.48 1.25 10.69
N PRO A 361 -1.00 0.26 11.47
CA PRO A 361 -0.22 0.52 12.67
C PRO A 361 1.00 1.42 12.45
N PHE A 362 1.69 1.30 11.33
CA PHE A 362 2.81 2.15 10.96
C PHE A 362 2.34 3.59 10.68
N TYR A 363 1.23 3.77 9.96
CA TYR A 363 0.66 5.10 9.70
C TYR A 363 0.29 5.83 10.99
N THR A 364 -0.28 5.13 11.98
CA THR A 364 -0.59 5.75 13.29
C THR A 364 0.64 6.28 14.02
N LEU A 365 1.83 5.75 13.72
CA LEU A 365 3.08 6.14 14.36
C LEU A 365 3.82 7.21 13.55
N MET A 366 4.03 6.97 12.25
CA MET A 366 4.94 7.76 11.43
C MET A 366 4.24 8.68 10.42
N VAL A 367 2.94 8.47 10.17
CA VAL A 367 2.13 9.26 9.22
C VAL A 367 0.78 9.67 9.83
N PRO A 368 0.76 10.20 11.07
CA PRO A 368 -0.48 10.42 11.80
C PRO A 368 -1.40 11.42 11.10
N GLU A 369 -0.87 12.32 10.27
CA GLU A 369 -1.65 13.33 9.55
C GLU A 369 -2.58 12.74 8.48
N LYS A 370 -2.37 11.48 8.05
CA LYS A 370 -3.22 10.81 7.07
C LYS A 370 -4.31 9.93 7.68
N VAL A 371 -4.14 9.52 8.95
CA VAL A 371 -4.99 8.53 9.61
C VAL A 371 -6.47 8.95 9.66
N ASP A 372 -6.75 10.19 10.06
CA ASP A 372 -8.12 10.71 10.07
C ASP A 372 -8.72 10.75 8.64
N GLY A 373 -7.88 11.01 7.63
CA GLY A 373 -8.23 10.93 6.20
C GLY A 373 -8.72 9.54 5.79
N PHE A 374 -7.95 8.52 6.16
CA PHE A 374 -8.27 7.13 5.87
C PHE A 374 -9.55 6.68 6.58
N VAL A 375 -9.67 6.97 7.88
CA VAL A 375 -10.87 6.60 8.65
C VAL A 375 -12.14 7.25 8.09
N ASN A 376 -12.11 8.55 7.78
CA ASN A 376 -13.27 9.20 7.17
C ASN A 376 -13.62 8.59 5.82
N SER A 377 -12.64 8.22 4.99
CA SER A 377 -12.89 7.58 3.69
C SER A 377 -13.57 6.22 3.84
N LEU A 378 -13.12 5.40 4.80
CA LEU A 378 -13.75 4.10 5.15
C LEU A 378 -15.20 4.29 5.60
N VAL A 379 -15.45 5.25 6.51
CA VAL A 379 -16.79 5.54 7.03
C VAL A 379 -17.71 6.08 5.93
N GLU A 380 -17.23 7.02 5.11
CA GLU A 380 -18.01 7.60 4.00
C GLU A 380 -18.36 6.56 2.94
N GLN A 381 -17.44 5.66 2.59
CA GLN A 381 -17.75 4.53 1.71
C GLN A 381 -18.82 3.62 2.34
N ALA A 382 -18.67 3.31 3.63
CA ALA A 382 -19.58 2.45 4.36
C ALA A 382 -21.01 3.00 4.44
N GLU A 383 -21.17 4.30 4.64
CA GLU A 383 -22.48 4.95 4.68
C GLU A 383 -23.22 4.87 3.34
N VAL A 384 -22.48 4.78 2.22
CA VAL A 384 -23.05 4.67 0.88
C VAL A 384 -23.39 3.22 0.52
N GLN A 385 -22.47 2.28 0.77
CA GLN A 385 -22.64 0.87 0.39
C GLN A 385 -23.32 0.00 1.45
N GLY A 386 -23.43 0.50 2.68
CA GLY A 386 -24.06 -0.15 3.83
C GLY A 386 -23.12 -0.94 4.74
N PHE A 387 -21.85 -1.10 4.42
CA PHE A 387 -20.86 -1.84 5.21
C PHE A 387 -19.46 -1.29 4.93
N LEU A 388 -18.54 -1.39 5.89
CA LEU A 388 -17.14 -0.99 5.69
C LEU A 388 -16.53 -1.78 4.53
N PRO A 389 -15.67 -1.16 3.71
CA PRO A 389 -15.06 -1.89 2.61
C PRO A 389 -14.24 -3.08 3.12
N ILE A 390 -14.31 -4.21 2.42
CA ILE A 390 -13.43 -5.36 2.65
C ILE A 390 -12.14 -5.13 1.89
N TRP A 391 -12.25 -4.90 0.57
CA TRP A 391 -11.20 -4.32 -0.26
C TRP A 391 -11.75 -3.10 -1.00
N GLY A 392 -11.21 -1.92 -0.70
CA GLY A 392 -11.62 -0.70 -1.38
C GLY A 392 -10.74 -0.42 -2.61
N LEU A 393 -11.29 -0.38 -3.83
CA LEU A 393 -10.56 0.05 -5.03
C LEU A 393 -11.34 1.12 -5.81
N TRP A 394 -10.70 2.22 -6.17
CA TRP A 394 -11.32 3.32 -6.95
C TRP A 394 -12.69 3.79 -6.40
N GLY A 395 -12.84 3.80 -5.07
CA GLY A 395 -14.07 4.16 -4.36
C GLY A 395 -15.18 3.09 -4.44
N LYS A 396 -14.83 1.86 -4.85
CA LYS A 396 -15.70 0.69 -4.99
C LYS A 396 -15.26 -0.46 -4.09
N GLU A 397 -16.10 -1.48 -3.98
CA GLU A 397 -15.84 -2.72 -3.25
C GLU A 397 -15.45 -3.84 -4.22
N THR A 398 -14.43 -4.63 -3.87
CA THR A 398 -14.02 -5.82 -4.63
C THR A 398 -14.35 -7.15 -3.94
N TYR A 399 -14.61 -7.12 -2.63
CA TYR A 399 -14.85 -8.24 -1.72
C TYR A 399 -13.63 -9.12 -1.39
N THR A 400 -12.44 -8.67 -1.73
CA THR A 400 -11.15 -9.33 -1.41
C THR A 400 -10.66 -8.94 -0.01
N MET A 401 -10.25 -9.81 0.89
CA MET A 401 -10.26 -11.27 0.86
C MET A 401 -11.42 -11.81 1.71
N ILE A 402 -11.23 -11.83 3.03
CA ILE A 402 -12.17 -12.26 4.07
C ILE A 402 -12.10 -11.27 5.23
N GLY A 403 -12.98 -11.43 6.23
CA GLY A 403 -13.07 -10.50 7.37
C GLY A 403 -13.62 -9.13 6.97
N ASN A 404 -13.67 -8.22 7.94
CA ASN A 404 -14.10 -6.83 7.75
C ASN A 404 -13.11 -5.88 8.46
N HIS A 405 -11.84 -5.98 8.09
CA HIS A 405 -10.71 -5.40 8.83
C HIS A 405 -10.65 -3.87 8.85
N GLY A 406 -11.49 -3.18 8.08
CA GLY A 406 -11.78 -1.76 8.31
C GLY A 406 -12.25 -1.49 9.76
N VAL A 407 -12.87 -2.47 10.42
CA VAL A 407 -13.22 -2.42 11.84
C VAL A 407 -11.97 -2.28 12.71
N SER A 408 -10.93 -3.09 12.48
CA SER A 408 -9.67 -3.04 13.23
C SER A 408 -8.96 -1.70 13.05
N VAL A 409 -8.86 -1.21 11.81
CA VAL A 409 -8.21 0.07 11.48
C VAL A 409 -8.87 1.24 12.22
N ILE A 410 -10.21 1.30 12.22
CA ILE A 410 -10.95 2.38 12.89
C ILE A 410 -10.83 2.26 14.41
N ALA A 411 -10.97 1.06 14.96
CA ALA A 411 -10.86 0.82 16.40
C ALA A 411 -9.46 1.16 16.94
N GLU A 412 -8.42 0.77 16.21
CA GLU A 412 -7.02 1.11 16.52
C GLU A 412 -6.81 2.63 16.53
N ALA A 413 -7.26 3.33 15.48
CA ALA A 413 -7.14 4.79 15.41
C ALA A 413 -7.86 5.46 16.61
N TYR A 414 -9.06 5.00 16.94
CA TYR A 414 -9.78 5.52 18.11
C TYR A 414 -9.04 5.24 19.43
N ARG A 415 -8.48 4.04 19.60
CA ARG A 415 -7.68 3.63 20.77
C ARG A 415 -6.43 4.50 20.91
N LYS A 416 -5.73 4.80 19.82
CA LYS A 416 -4.51 5.61 19.80
C LYS A 416 -4.75 7.14 19.87
N GLY A 417 -6.00 7.56 19.99
CA GLY A 417 -6.34 8.97 20.27
C GLY A 417 -6.69 9.82 19.06
N PHE A 418 -6.80 9.24 17.87
CA PHE A 418 -7.26 9.96 16.67
C PHE A 418 -8.74 10.33 16.79
N ARG A 419 -9.06 11.59 16.49
CA ARG A 419 -10.40 12.18 16.72
C ARG A 419 -10.82 13.13 15.59
N GLY A 420 -10.12 13.15 14.45
CA GLY A 420 -10.51 13.93 13.27
C GLY A 420 -11.65 13.29 12.47
N PHE A 421 -12.32 12.28 13.03
CA PHE A 421 -13.52 11.64 12.52
C PHE A 421 -14.60 11.55 13.62
N ASP A 422 -15.86 11.45 13.22
CA ASP A 422 -16.98 11.26 14.14
C ASP A 422 -17.01 9.81 14.66
N ALA A 423 -16.67 9.63 15.93
CA ALA A 423 -16.59 8.31 16.56
C ALA A 423 -17.95 7.59 16.65
N GLU A 424 -19.06 8.32 16.80
CA GLU A 424 -20.40 7.74 16.84
C GLU A 424 -20.81 7.23 15.46
N ARG A 425 -20.57 8.02 14.40
CA ARG A 425 -20.78 7.57 13.01
C ARG A 425 -19.90 6.36 12.69
N ALA A 426 -18.62 6.42 13.04
CA ALA A 426 -17.68 5.33 12.82
C ALA A 426 -18.09 4.03 13.54
N PHE A 427 -18.52 4.11 14.81
CA PHE A 427 -18.98 2.93 15.53
C PHE A 427 -20.29 2.37 14.97
N ASN A 428 -21.20 3.23 14.51
CA ASN A 428 -22.44 2.78 13.89
C ASN A 428 -22.18 1.97 12.61
N VAL A 429 -21.24 2.38 11.77
CA VAL A 429 -20.88 1.59 10.57
C VAL A 429 -20.14 0.30 10.94
N ILE A 430 -19.28 0.30 11.97
CA ILE A 430 -18.68 -0.93 12.51
C ILE A 430 -19.77 -1.91 12.95
N LYS A 431 -20.70 -1.44 13.77
CA LYS A 431 -21.79 -2.26 14.29
C LYS A 431 -22.64 -2.82 13.16
N ASN A 432 -23.00 -1.99 12.17
CA ASN A 432 -23.78 -2.44 11.03
C ASN A 432 -23.03 -3.50 10.22
N THR A 433 -21.74 -3.27 9.93
CA THR A 433 -20.86 -4.19 9.20
C THR A 433 -20.82 -5.56 9.87
N GLN A 434 -20.68 -5.61 11.20
CA GLN A 434 -20.58 -6.87 11.95
C GLN A 434 -21.92 -7.52 12.28
N THR A 435 -23.07 -6.89 12.03
CA THR A 435 -24.38 -7.42 12.47
C THR A 435 -25.45 -7.51 11.39
N VAL A 436 -25.25 -6.87 10.24
CA VAL A 436 -26.18 -6.93 9.10
C VAL A 436 -25.49 -7.60 7.94
N SER A 437 -26.03 -8.74 7.53
CA SER A 437 -25.46 -9.54 6.45
C SER A 437 -25.56 -8.79 5.13
N HIS A 438 -24.47 -8.77 4.38
CA HIS A 438 -24.36 -8.20 3.04
C HIS A 438 -24.00 -9.29 2.03
N LYS A 439 -23.79 -8.88 0.78
CA LYS A 439 -23.82 -9.77 -0.39
C LYS A 439 -22.85 -10.96 -0.29
N LEU A 440 -21.64 -10.74 0.20
CA LEU A 440 -20.57 -11.73 0.32
C LEU A 440 -19.84 -11.53 1.67
N LYS A 441 -19.24 -12.61 2.19
CA LYS A 441 -18.32 -12.63 3.34
C LYS A 441 -18.92 -12.18 4.70
N SER A 442 -20.25 -12.21 4.86
CA SER A 442 -20.91 -11.71 6.08
C SER A 442 -22.22 -12.42 6.43
N ASP A 443 -22.30 -13.75 6.33
CA ASP A 443 -23.49 -14.50 6.77
C ASP A 443 -23.61 -14.53 8.31
N TRP A 444 -24.00 -13.39 8.89
CA TRP A 444 -24.03 -13.22 10.35
C TRP A 444 -25.12 -14.03 11.02
N GLU A 445 -26.21 -14.35 10.33
CA GLU A 445 -27.24 -15.25 10.86
C GLU A 445 -26.68 -16.66 11.09
N THR A 446 -25.93 -17.19 10.12
CA THR A 446 -25.25 -18.48 10.26
C THR A 446 -24.17 -18.39 11.34
N TYR A 447 -23.29 -17.38 11.28
CA TYR A 447 -22.22 -17.18 12.27
C TYR A 447 -22.76 -17.14 13.70
N MET A 448 -23.81 -16.35 13.96
CA MET A 448 -24.39 -16.22 15.30
C MET A 448 -25.16 -17.45 15.76
N LYS A 449 -25.79 -18.19 14.85
CA LYS A 449 -26.53 -19.41 15.19
C LYS A 449 -25.60 -20.51 15.70
N TYR A 450 -24.42 -20.66 15.10
CA TYR A 450 -23.49 -21.75 15.41
C TYR A 450 -22.31 -21.31 16.28
N GLY A 451 -22.00 -20.02 16.32
CA GLY A 451 -20.79 -19.48 16.95
C GLY A 451 -19.53 -19.72 16.11
N TYR A 452 -19.67 -19.97 14.81
CA TYR A 452 -18.63 -20.15 13.79
C TYR A 452 -19.33 -20.30 12.43
N PHE A 453 -18.57 -20.25 11.34
CA PHE A 453 -19.06 -20.61 10.00
C PHE A 453 -18.91 -22.12 9.77
N PRO A 454 -20.00 -22.90 9.64
CA PRO A 454 -19.88 -24.34 9.44
C PRO A 454 -19.43 -24.71 8.02
N THR A 455 -18.46 -25.61 7.88
CA THR A 455 -17.86 -26.00 6.57
C THR A 455 -18.83 -26.67 5.59
N ASP A 456 -19.89 -27.30 6.09
CA ASP A 456 -20.94 -27.93 5.28
C ASP A 456 -21.97 -26.92 4.74
N LEU A 457 -22.02 -25.71 5.30
CA LEU A 457 -22.88 -24.61 4.87
C LEU A 457 -22.08 -23.53 4.11
N ILE A 458 -20.89 -23.20 4.61
CA ILE A 458 -19.95 -22.24 4.05
C ILE A 458 -18.87 -23.01 3.31
N LYS A 459 -19.02 -23.08 2.00
CA LYS A 459 -18.24 -24.00 1.14
C LYS A 459 -16.76 -23.66 1.01
N THR A 460 -16.35 -22.46 1.41
CA THR A 460 -15.00 -21.93 1.24
C THR A 460 -14.63 -21.07 2.45
N GLU A 461 -13.38 -21.20 2.92
CA GLU A 461 -12.74 -20.30 3.89
C GLU A 461 -13.44 -20.25 5.26
N SER A 462 -14.14 -21.33 5.63
CA SER A 462 -14.98 -21.36 6.83
C SER A 462 -14.22 -21.12 8.14
N VAL A 463 -13.01 -21.67 8.29
CA VAL A 463 -12.18 -21.51 9.49
C VAL A 463 -11.53 -20.13 9.50
N SER A 464 -10.86 -19.73 8.42
CA SER A 464 -10.21 -18.41 8.32
C SER A 464 -11.21 -17.27 8.51
N SER A 465 -12.36 -17.32 7.83
CA SER A 465 -13.42 -16.31 7.98
C SER A 465 -13.95 -16.25 9.42
N THR A 466 -14.02 -17.37 10.14
CA THR A 466 -14.44 -17.38 11.55
C THR A 466 -13.41 -16.70 12.43
N LEU A 467 -12.13 -17.07 12.30
CA LEU A 467 -11.04 -16.55 13.15
C LEU A 467 -10.80 -15.05 12.93
N GLU A 468 -10.91 -14.60 11.68
CA GLU A 468 -10.73 -13.20 11.33
C GLU A 468 -11.93 -12.35 11.72
N SER A 469 -13.16 -12.85 11.55
CA SER A 469 -14.37 -12.18 12.08
C SER A 469 -14.35 -12.05 13.61
N VAL A 470 -13.77 -13.04 14.30
CA VAL A 470 -13.56 -13.02 15.76
C VAL A 470 -12.63 -11.87 16.17
N TYR A 471 -11.56 -11.64 15.41
CA TYR A 471 -10.65 -10.52 15.69
C TYR A 471 -11.33 -9.17 15.45
N ASP A 472 -12.12 -9.04 14.38
CA ASP A 472 -12.91 -7.82 14.13
C ASP A 472 -14.00 -7.59 15.20
N ASP A 473 -14.59 -8.66 15.73
CA ASP A 473 -15.50 -8.59 16.89
C ASP A 473 -14.77 -8.08 18.14
N TYR A 474 -13.55 -8.54 18.40
CA TYR A 474 -12.72 -8.00 19.48
C TYR A 474 -12.45 -6.50 19.29
N ALA A 475 -12.10 -6.08 18.06
CA ALA A 475 -11.86 -4.68 17.74
C ALA A 475 -13.11 -3.80 17.99
N ALA A 476 -14.29 -4.27 17.56
CA ALA A 476 -15.55 -3.61 17.83
C ALA A 476 -15.85 -3.53 19.34
N ALA A 477 -15.56 -4.59 20.10
CA ALA A 477 -15.73 -4.62 21.55
C ALA A 477 -14.84 -3.60 22.27
N ASP A 478 -13.56 -3.52 21.89
CA ASP A 478 -12.61 -2.55 22.48
C ASP A 478 -13.06 -1.10 22.23
N MET A 479 -13.44 -0.77 20.99
CA MET A 479 -13.95 0.57 20.68
C MET A 479 -15.24 0.87 21.45
N ALA A 480 -16.21 -0.05 21.49
CA ALA A 480 -17.45 0.11 22.24
C ALA A 480 -17.19 0.39 23.73
N GLN A 481 -16.28 -0.38 24.34
CA GLN A 481 -15.90 -0.22 25.74
C GLN A 481 -15.31 1.17 26.02
N ARG A 482 -14.45 1.68 25.13
CA ARG A 482 -13.85 3.03 25.23
C ARG A 482 -14.85 4.15 25.04
N MET A 483 -15.91 3.90 24.28
CA MET A 483 -17.02 4.83 24.10
C MET A 483 -18.04 4.75 25.24
N GLY A 484 -17.90 3.82 26.19
CA GLY A 484 -18.85 3.61 27.27
C GLY A 484 -20.14 2.90 26.84
N LYS A 485 -20.11 2.17 25.71
CA LYS A 485 -21.25 1.41 25.16
C LYS A 485 -21.25 -0.02 25.72
N GLU A 486 -21.56 -0.16 27.00
CA GLU A 486 -21.40 -1.42 27.75
C GLU A 486 -22.15 -2.62 27.13
N GLU A 487 -23.37 -2.43 26.63
CA GLU A 487 -24.15 -3.51 26.00
C GLU A 487 -23.50 -4.01 24.69
N ASP A 488 -23.07 -3.08 23.84
CA ASP A 488 -22.39 -3.42 22.58
C ASP A 488 -21.01 -4.04 22.85
N ALA A 489 -20.27 -3.53 23.84
CA ALA A 489 -18.99 -4.10 24.26
C ALA A 489 -19.15 -5.55 24.73
N ALA A 490 -20.13 -5.83 25.58
CA ALA A 490 -20.41 -7.19 26.05
C ALA A 490 -20.89 -8.12 24.92
N TYR A 491 -21.70 -7.60 23.98
CA TYR A 491 -22.18 -8.35 22.82
C TYR A 491 -21.02 -8.80 21.92
N PHE A 492 -20.14 -7.88 21.53
CA PHE A 492 -19.01 -8.20 20.66
C PHE A 492 -17.92 -9.00 21.38
N ALA A 493 -17.67 -8.76 22.68
CA ALA A 493 -16.73 -9.56 23.46
C ALA A 493 -17.14 -11.04 23.52
N LYS A 494 -18.44 -11.34 23.62
CA LYS A 494 -18.95 -12.72 23.55
C LYS A 494 -18.67 -13.37 22.19
N ARG A 495 -18.75 -12.60 21.10
CA ARG A 495 -18.44 -13.11 19.75
C ARG A 495 -16.94 -13.29 19.54
N ALA A 496 -16.12 -12.43 20.15
CA ALA A 496 -14.67 -12.58 20.15
C ALA A 496 -14.17 -13.87 20.83
N ASP A 497 -15.03 -14.59 21.57
CA ASP A 497 -14.75 -15.91 22.15
C ASP A 497 -15.06 -17.08 21.21
N PHE A 498 -15.64 -16.84 20.03
CA PHE A 498 -16.11 -17.89 19.12
C PHE A 498 -14.99 -18.76 18.52
N TYR A 499 -13.73 -18.30 18.53
CA TYR A 499 -12.59 -19.11 18.10
C TYR A 499 -12.49 -20.45 18.86
N LYS A 500 -12.92 -20.47 20.13
CA LYS A 500 -12.95 -21.67 20.99
C LYS A 500 -13.82 -22.79 20.41
N ASN A 501 -14.79 -22.47 19.55
CA ASN A 501 -15.69 -23.44 18.94
C ASN A 501 -15.03 -24.26 17.82
N LEU A 502 -13.89 -23.80 17.29
CA LEU A 502 -13.15 -24.47 16.21
C LEU A 502 -11.91 -25.24 16.71
N PHE A 503 -11.51 -25.07 17.97
CA PHE A 503 -10.34 -25.78 18.48
C PHE A 503 -10.65 -27.25 18.78
N ASP A 504 -10.13 -28.15 17.95
CA ASP A 504 -10.21 -29.59 18.15
C ASP A 504 -9.09 -30.07 19.07
N THR A 505 -9.41 -30.46 20.29
CA THR A 505 -8.43 -30.88 21.31
C THR A 505 -7.72 -32.19 20.97
N GLU A 506 -8.27 -33.02 20.07
CA GLU A 506 -7.62 -34.26 19.62
C GLU A 506 -6.49 -33.97 18.63
N THR A 507 -6.73 -33.08 17.66
CA THR A 507 -5.74 -32.75 16.62
C THR A 507 -4.91 -31.51 16.95
N GLN A 508 -5.34 -30.72 17.95
CA GLN A 508 -4.77 -29.44 18.37
C GLN A 508 -4.64 -28.45 17.20
N PHE A 509 -5.74 -28.27 16.45
CA PHE A 509 -5.86 -27.28 15.38
C PHE A 509 -7.20 -26.57 15.47
N MET A 510 -7.27 -25.37 14.91
CA MET A 510 -8.55 -24.78 14.51
C MET A 510 -9.09 -25.58 13.32
N ARG A 511 -9.98 -26.54 13.59
CA ARG A 511 -10.42 -27.54 12.61
C ARG A 511 -11.80 -27.19 12.04
N PRO A 512 -12.07 -27.44 10.76
CA PRO A 512 -13.39 -27.19 10.18
C PRO A 512 -14.46 -28.04 10.85
N ARG A 513 -15.59 -27.41 11.17
CA ARG A 513 -16.68 -28.02 11.94
C ARG A 513 -17.99 -27.90 11.18
N ASN A 514 -18.79 -28.96 11.17
CA ASN A 514 -20.08 -29.04 10.50
C ASN A 514 -21.20 -28.45 11.37
N ALA A 515 -22.34 -28.12 10.77
CA ALA A 515 -23.48 -27.53 11.45
C ALA A 515 -24.10 -28.45 12.53
N ASP A 516 -23.90 -29.77 12.44
CA ASP A 516 -24.31 -30.74 13.46
C ASP A 516 -23.32 -30.85 14.64
N GLY A 517 -22.22 -30.10 14.58
CA GLY A 517 -21.16 -30.05 15.59
C GLY A 517 -20.04 -31.06 15.41
N SER A 518 -20.12 -31.96 14.41
CA SER A 518 -19.05 -32.91 14.08
C SER A 518 -17.87 -32.22 13.37
N TRP A 519 -16.66 -32.76 13.54
CA TRP A 519 -15.47 -32.28 12.82
C TRP A 519 -15.42 -32.82 11.40
N LYS A 520 -14.95 -32.01 10.44
CA LYS A 520 -14.70 -32.45 9.07
C LYS A 520 -13.68 -33.60 9.03
N SER A 521 -14.01 -34.67 8.32
CA SER A 521 -13.17 -35.86 8.19
C SER A 521 -13.28 -36.44 6.77
N PRO A 522 -12.17 -36.89 6.14
CA PRO A 522 -10.78 -36.85 6.64
C PRO A 522 -10.25 -35.41 6.78
N PHE A 523 -9.26 -35.21 7.65
CA PHE A 523 -8.63 -33.92 7.89
C PHE A 523 -7.13 -33.99 7.61
N ASN A 524 -6.64 -33.12 6.73
CA ASN A 524 -5.23 -32.93 6.45
C ASN A 524 -4.83 -31.49 6.84
N PRO A 525 -4.06 -31.30 7.93
CA PRO A 525 -3.71 -29.96 8.40
C PRO A 525 -2.73 -29.21 7.48
N SER A 526 -2.03 -29.91 6.59
CA SER A 526 -1.09 -29.32 5.63
C SER A 526 -1.70 -29.08 4.24
N GLN A 527 -3.01 -29.33 4.07
CA GLN A 527 -3.69 -29.03 2.81
C GLN A 527 -3.81 -27.51 2.66
N VAL A 528 -3.01 -26.95 1.75
CA VAL A 528 -3.13 -25.55 1.33
C VAL A 528 -4.38 -25.42 0.47
N ALA A 529 -5.13 -24.35 0.71
CA ALA A 529 -6.36 -24.01 0.03
C ALA A 529 -6.33 -22.56 -0.42
N HIS A 530 -6.92 -22.29 -1.58
CA HIS A 530 -7.24 -20.95 -2.08
C HIS A 530 -8.64 -21.02 -2.69
N MET A 531 -9.49 -20.02 -2.39
CA MET A 531 -10.92 -20.03 -2.73
C MET A 531 -11.15 -20.34 -4.22
N GLU A 532 -10.39 -19.68 -5.09
CA GLU A 532 -10.58 -19.76 -6.55
C GLU A 532 -9.94 -20.99 -7.20
N SER A 533 -9.01 -21.69 -6.53
CA SER A 533 -8.26 -22.80 -7.13
C SER A 533 -8.83 -24.17 -6.71
N THR A 534 -8.73 -24.49 -5.42
CA THR A 534 -9.13 -25.80 -4.88
C THR A 534 -10.32 -25.73 -3.92
N GLY A 535 -10.74 -24.52 -3.55
CA GLY A 535 -11.56 -24.30 -2.36
C GLY A 535 -10.86 -24.82 -1.10
N GLY A 536 -11.59 -24.87 0.01
CA GLY A 536 -11.09 -25.35 1.29
C GLY A 536 -11.59 -24.50 2.44
N ASP A 537 -11.09 -24.74 3.64
CA ASP A 537 -11.56 -24.06 4.86
C ASP A 537 -10.63 -22.93 5.32
N TYR A 538 -9.47 -22.81 4.66
CA TYR A 538 -8.45 -21.82 4.96
C TYR A 538 -8.23 -20.93 3.73
N THR A 539 -8.01 -19.64 3.95
CA THR A 539 -7.71 -18.65 2.90
C THR A 539 -6.21 -18.62 2.65
N GLU A 540 -5.76 -18.89 1.43
CA GLU A 540 -4.34 -18.86 1.02
C GLU A 540 -3.37 -19.57 1.96
N GLY A 541 -3.80 -20.69 2.52
CA GLY A 541 -3.06 -21.31 3.60
C GLY A 541 -3.65 -22.61 4.07
N ASN A 542 -3.21 -23.04 5.25
CA ASN A 542 -3.62 -24.31 5.85
C ASN A 542 -3.83 -24.21 7.37
N ALA A 543 -4.15 -25.33 8.00
CA ALA A 543 -4.42 -25.38 9.44
C ALA A 543 -3.20 -25.03 10.29
N TRP A 544 -1.99 -25.34 9.82
CA TRP A 544 -0.75 -25.01 10.52
C TRP A 544 -0.56 -23.50 10.63
N GLN A 545 -0.93 -22.74 9.60
CA GLN A 545 -0.78 -21.29 9.59
C GLN A 545 -1.94 -20.61 10.35
N TYR A 546 -3.19 -21.04 10.14
CA TYR A 546 -4.35 -20.37 10.70
C TYR A 546 -4.65 -20.65 12.17
N THR A 547 -4.14 -21.74 12.75
CA THR A 547 -4.40 -22.08 14.16
C THR A 547 -3.93 -20.99 15.14
N TRP A 548 -3.02 -20.13 14.70
CA TRP A 548 -2.42 -19.05 15.48
C TRP A 548 -3.18 -17.72 15.38
N HIS A 549 -4.25 -17.63 14.59
CA HIS A 549 -4.99 -16.39 14.34
C HIS A 549 -5.96 -16.04 15.50
N VAL A 550 -5.41 -15.93 16.71
CA VAL A 550 -6.08 -15.51 17.96
C VAL A 550 -5.18 -14.46 18.63
N GLN A 551 -4.99 -13.33 17.94
CA GLN A 551 -4.06 -12.27 18.35
C GLN A 551 -4.50 -11.54 19.63
N HIS A 552 -5.81 -11.39 19.81
CA HIS A 552 -6.43 -10.68 20.93
C HIS A 552 -6.44 -11.44 22.25
N ASP A 553 -6.30 -12.78 22.21
CA ASP A 553 -6.39 -13.66 23.38
C ASP A 553 -5.37 -14.80 23.34
N VAL A 554 -4.09 -14.45 23.19
CA VAL A 554 -2.99 -15.41 23.25
C VAL A 554 -2.97 -16.23 24.56
N PRO A 555 -3.26 -15.65 25.75
CA PRO A 555 -3.41 -16.45 26.98
C PRO A 555 -4.51 -17.52 26.88
N GLY A 556 -5.68 -17.19 26.33
CA GLY A 556 -6.74 -18.17 26.09
C GLY A 556 -6.35 -19.24 25.08
N LEU A 557 -5.61 -18.89 24.03
CA LEU A 557 -5.06 -19.87 23.09
C LEU A 557 -4.08 -20.83 23.77
N ILE A 558 -3.18 -20.32 24.62
CA ILE A 558 -2.26 -21.16 25.43
C ILE A 558 -3.03 -22.15 26.31
N GLU A 559 -4.13 -21.70 26.93
CA GLU A 559 -5.01 -22.57 27.73
C GLU A 559 -5.63 -23.69 26.89
N LEU A 560 -6.12 -23.39 25.68
CA LEU A 560 -6.69 -24.39 24.76
C LEU A 560 -5.70 -25.49 24.39
N PHE A 561 -4.41 -25.15 24.22
CA PHE A 561 -3.36 -26.14 23.96
C PHE A 561 -3.02 -27.01 25.17
N GLY A 562 -3.51 -26.68 26.36
CA GLY A 562 -3.19 -27.38 27.61
C GLY A 562 -1.99 -26.78 28.36
N GLY A 563 -1.67 -25.51 28.09
CA GLY A 563 -0.60 -24.76 28.75
C GLY A 563 0.61 -24.48 27.86
N GLU A 564 1.52 -23.68 28.41
CA GLU A 564 2.68 -23.09 27.71
C GLU A 564 3.53 -24.12 26.96
N GLN A 565 3.90 -25.23 27.60
CA GLN A 565 4.75 -26.24 26.97
C GLN A 565 4.10 -26.89 25.75
N ALA A 566 2.79 -27.18 25.79
CA ALA A 566 2.08 -27.79 24.67
C ALA A 566 1.91 -26.80 23.51
N PHE A 567 1.62 -25.54 23.83
CA PHE A 567 1.60 -24.44 22.87
C PHE A 567 2.95 -24.30 22.16
N LEU A 568 4.05 -24.19 22.92
CA LEU A 568 5.41 -24.02 22.39
C LEU A 568 5.86 -25.22 21.53
N ASN A 569 5.52 -26.45 21.93
CA ASN A 569 5.85 -27.64 21.14
C ASN A 569 5.11 -27.65 19.79
N LYS A 570 3.84 -27.24 19.77
CA LYS A 570 3.07 -27.12 18.53
C LYS A 570 3.65 -26.01 17.65
N LEU A 571 4.03 -24.88 18.24
CA LEU A 571 4.61 -23.75 17.53
C LEU A 571 5.98 -24.11 16.94
N ASP A 572 6.84 -24.81 17.67
CA ASP A 572 8.12 -25.34 17.14
C ASP A 572 7.91 -26.28 15.95
N SER A 573 6.82 -27.04 15.95
CA SER A 573 6.49 -27.94 14.84
C SER A 573 6.17 -27.18 13.55
N LEU A 574 5.59 -25.98 13.63
CA LEU A 574 5.34 -25.12 12.47
C LEU A 574 6.64 -24.85 11.70
N PHE A 575 7.69 -24.45 12.41
CA PHE A 575 8.98 -24.08 11.80
C PHE A 575 9.85 -25.30 11.42
N THR A 576 9.45 -26.51 11.82
CA THR A 576 10.23 -27.74 11.57
C THR A 576 9.62 -28.61 10.46
N LEU A 577 8.30 -28.66 10.35
CA LEU A 577 7.61 -29.50 9.36
C LEU A 577 7.66 -28.84 7.99
N LYS A 578 8.06 -29.58 6.96
CA LYS A 578 8.14 -29.05 5.59
C LYS A 578 6.73 -28.89 5.00
N LEU A 579 6.46 -27.73 4.38
CA LEU A 579 5.34 -27.56 3.46
C LEU A 579 5.78 -27.84 2.02
N GLU A 580 5.00 -28.61 1.29
CA GLU A 580 5.12 -28.76 -0.16
C GLU A 580 3.85 -28.19 -0.79
N THR A 581 4.00 -27.12 -1.57
CA THR A 581 2.90 -26.42 -2.22
C THR A 581 3.32 -25.91 -3.59
N THR A 582 2.34 -25.71 -4.46
CA THR A 582 2.49 -25.06 -5.77
C THR A 582 1.68 -23.76 -5.84
N GLN A 583 1.08 -23.34 -4.73
CA GLN A 583 0.31 -22.11 -4.64
C GLN A 583 1.28 -20.91 -4.70
N ALA A 584 1.03 -19.96 -5.61
CA ALA A 584 1.96 -18.89 -5.95
C ALA A 584 2.12 -17.83 -4.85
N ASP A 585 1.08 -17.62 -4.05
CA ASP A 585 1.03 -16.70 -2.91
C ASP A 585 1.49 -17.32 -1.58
N VAL A 586 1.91 -18.60 -1.55
CA VAL A 586 2.45 -19.24 -0.34
C VAL A 586 3.94 -19.53 -0.50
N THR A 587 4.74 -18.49 -0.31
CA THR A 587 6.19 -18.46 -0.54
C THR A 587 6.96 -18.06 0.73
N GLY A 588 8.29 -17.96 0.63
CA GLY A 588 9.15 -17.59 1.75
C GLY A 588 9.08 -18.57 2.94
N LEU A 589 9.25 -19.85 2.64
CA LEU A 589 8.95 -20.93 3.58
C LEU A 589 10.06 -21.17 4.61
N ILE A 590 9.69 -21.17 5.89
CA ILE A 590 10.50 -21.70 7.00
C ILE A 590 9.67 -22.82 7.66
N GLY A 591 9.83 -24.04 7.16
CA GLY A 591 8.93 -25.15 7.50
C GLY A 591 7.53 -24.95 6.89
N GLN A 592 6.51 -24.78 7.73
CA GLN A 592 5.12 -24.44 7.37
C GLN A 592 4.85 -22.93 7.45
N TYR A 593 5.72 -22.16 8.12
CA TYR A 593 5.63 -20.70 8.11
C TYR A 593 5.88 -20.20 6.70
N ALA A 594 5.01 -19.34 6.18
CA ALA A 594 5.15 -18.73 4.86
C ALA A 594 5.23 -17.21 5.05
N HIS A 595 6.40 -16.62 4.82
CA HIS A 595 6.57 -15.18 5.00
C HIS A 595 5.97 -14.36 3.87
N GLY A 596 5.83 -14.93 2.66
CA GLY A 596 5.21 -14.23 1.55
C GLY A 596 3.69 -14.13 1.63
N ASN A 597 3.08 -14.45 2.78
CA ASN A 597 1.65 -14.35 3.00
C ASN A 597 1.31 -14.02 4.46
N GLU A 598 0.34 -13.14 4.62
CA GLU A 598 -0.01 -12.36 5.79
C GLU A 598 -0.49 -13.14 7.03
N PRO A 599 -1.19 -14.29 6.92
CA PRO A 599 -1.64 -15.06 8.09
C PRO A 599 -0.49 -15.49 9.01
N SER A 600 0.74 -15.52 8.47
CA SER A 600 1.93 -15.91 9.24
C SER A 600 2.61 -14.75 9.97
N HIS A 601 2.35 -13.49 9.61
CA HIS A 601 3.19 -12.35 9.97
C HIS A 601 3.37 -12.12 11.49
N HIS A 602 2.37 -12.44 12.31
CA HIS A 602 2.45 -12.28 13.76
C HIS A 602 3.01 -13.50 14.51
N ILE A 603 3.09 -14.67 13.86
CA ILE A 603 3.29 -15.96 14.53
C ILE A 603 4.62 -16.02 15.29
N THR A 604 5.70 -15.49 14.71
CA THR A 604 7.04 -15.52 15.34
C THR A 604 7.06 -14.82 16.70
N TYR A 605 6.26 -13.77 16.87
CA TYR A 605 6.15 -13.00 18.10
C TYR A 605 5.33 -13.70 19.20
N LEU A 606 4.62 -14.78 18.87
CA LEU A 606 3.89 -15.57 19.86
C LEU A 606 4.82 -16.29 20.84
N TYR A 607 6.07 -16.59 20.45
CA TYR A 607 7.06 -17.11 21.40
C TYR A 607 7.38 -16.12 22.52
N THR A 608 7.60 -14.83 22.20
CA THR A 608 7.75 -13.76 23.21
C THR A 608 6.54 -13.68 24.15
N LEU A 609 5.31 -13.83 23.62
CA LEU A 609 4.10 -13.84 24.43
C LEU A 609 3.93 -15.10 25.27
N ALA A 610 4.49 -16.23 24.83
CA ALA A 610 4.51 -17.51 25.53
C ALA A 610 5.77 -17.75 26.39
N GLY A 611 6.54 -16.70 26.70
CA GLY A 611 7.67 -16.78 27.64
C GLY A 611 8.99 -17.28 27.05
N ARG A 612 9.11 -17.41 25.73
CA ARG A 612 10.30 -17.91 25.01
C ARG A 612 10.86 -16.89 23.98
N PRO A 613 11.17 -15.64 24.39
CA PRO A 613 11.51 -14.57 23.45
C PRO A 613 12.76 -14.84 22.60
N GLU A 614 13.69 -15.67 23.06
CA GLU A 614 14.90 -16.00 22.30
C GLU A 614 14.57 -16.69 20.96
N ARG A 615 13.46 -17.44 20.90
CA ARG A 615 13.02 -18.09 19.66
C ARG A 615 12.41 -17.10 18.67
N THR A 616 11.68 -16.08 19.14
CA THR A 616 11.25 -14.95 18.30
C THR A 616 12.46 -14.27 17.66
N GLN A 617 13.50 -13.99 18.47
CA GLN A 617 14.71 -13.27 18.02
C GLN A 617 15.48 -14.05 16.94
N GLU A 618 15.59 -15.38 17.08
CA GLU A 618 16.19 -16.25 16.07
C GLU A 618 15.44 -16.22 14.74
N LEU A 619 14.12 -16.37 14.79
CA LEU A 619 13.29 -16.47 13.60
C LEU A 619 13.20 -15.14 12.85
N ILE A 620 13.14 -14.00 13.56
CA ILE A 620 13.20 -12.68 12.90
C ILE A 620 14.53 -12.53 12.15
N ARG A 621 15.65 -12.93 12.75
CA ARG A 621 16.95 -12.87 12.06
C ARG A 621 16.96 -13.75 10.82
N GLU A 622 16.46 -14.98 10.92
CA GLU A 622 16.35 -15.89 9.77
C GLU A 622 15.48 -15.31 8.66
N ILE A 623 14.36 -14.67 9.00
CA ILE A 623 13.49 -13.99 8.03
C ILE A 623 14.24 -12.86 7.32
N PHE A 624 14.94 -11.99 8.07
CA PHE A 624 15.74 -10.91 7.47
C PHE A 624 16.84 -11.45 6.54
N ASP A 625 17.51 -12.54 6.93
CA ASP A 625 18.61 -13.11 6.16
C ASP A 625 18.15 -13.86 4.90
N THR A 626 16.87 -14.27 4.82
CA THR A 626 16.39 -15.19 3.77
C THR A 626 15.22 -14.69 2.94
N GLN A 627 14.50 -13.66 3.41
CA GLN A 627 13.25 -13.19 2.79
C GLN A 627 13.30 -11.75 2.30
N TYR A 628 14.37 -11.03 2.62
CA TYR A 628 14.61 -9.64 2.21
C TYR A 628 16.04 -9.42 1.74
N HIS A 629 16.24 -8.81 0.57
CA HIS A 629 17.56 -8.41 0.07
C HIS A 629 17.46 -7.26 -0.95
N PRO A 630 18.52 -6.46 -1.17
CA PRO A 630 18.42 -5.18 -1.89
C PRO A 630 18.44 -5.32 -3.43
N GLU A 631 17.76 -6.33 -3.97
CA GLU A 631 17.72 -6.64 -5.42
C GLU A 631 16.26 -6.69 -5.93
N PRO A 632 16.04 -6.71 -7.26
CA PRO A 632 14.69 -6.74 -7.81
C PRO A 632 13.79 -7.89 -7.34
N ASP A 633 14.37 -9.06 -7.05
CA ASP A 633 13.68 -10.21 -6.44
C ASP A 633 13.75 -10.23 -4.90
N GLY A 634 13.99 -9.06 -4.30
CA GLY A 634 14.20 -8.81 -2.88
C GLY A 634 13.04 -9.09 -1.94
N LEU A 635 11.84 -9.37 -2.46
CA LEU A 635 10.67 -9.71 -1.66
C LEU A 635 10.26 -11.14 -1.91
N CYS A 636 10.03 -11.90 -0.84
CA CYS A 636 9.68 -13.31 -0.95
C CYS A 636 8.25 -13.57 -1.44
N GLY A 637 7.38 -12.57 -1.40
CA GLY A 637 5.98 -12.59 -1.82
C GLY A 637 5.50 -11.18 -2.17
N ASN A 638 4.20 -11.04 -2.42
CA ASN A 638 3.55 -9.79 -2.77
C ASN A 638 3.84 -8.73 -1.70
N ASP A 639 4.09 -7.47 -2.07
CA ASP A 639 4.26 -6.42 -1.05
C ASP A 639 2.94 -6.00 -0.39
N ASP A 640 1.81 -6.33 -1.04
CA ASP A 640 0.42 -6.12 -0.61
C ASP A 640 0.16 -4.72 -0.05
N CYS A 641 0.36 -3.72 -0.92
CA CYS A 641 0.19 -2.30 -0.61
C CYS A 641 1.05 -1.84 0.58
N GLY A 642 2.27 -2.39 0.72
CA GLY A 642 3.23 -2.01 1.75
C GLY A 642 3.12 -2.81 3.04
N GLN A 643 2.30 -3.85 3.12
CA GLN A 643 2.17 -4.69 4.31
C GLN A 643 3.48 -5.43 4.64
N MET A 644 4.11 -6.08 3.66
CA MET A 644 5.41 -6.75 3.83
C MET A 644 6.50 -5.76 4.22
N SER A 645 6.51 -4.61 3.57
CA SER A 645 7.43 -3.51 3.88
C SER A 645 7.23 -2.94 5.30
N ALA A 646 5.99 -2.80 5.76
CA ALA A 646 5.70 -2.38 7.14
C ALA A 646 6.12 -3.42 8.18
N TRP A 647 5.99 -4.72 7.86
CA TRP A 647 6.50 -5.80 8.71
C TRP A 647 8.03 -5.70 8.88
N TYR A 648 8.75 -5.47 7.77
CA TYR A 648 10.20 -5.27 7.79
C TYR A 648 10.58 -4.10 8.71
N MET A 649 9.95 -2.93 8.54
CA MET A 649 10.27 -1.74 9.34
C MET A 649 10.04 -1.96 10.84
N PHE A 650 8.89 -2.54 11.23
CA PHE A 650 8.61 -2.84 12.64
C PHE A 650 9.62 -3.83 13.23
N SER A 651 9.86 -4.94 12.54
CA SER A 651 10.79 -5.96 12.99
C SER A 651 12.23 -5.44 13.05
N ALA A 652 12.63 -4.53 12.15
CA ALA A 652 13.93 -3.86 12.18
C ALA A 652 14.10 -2.98 13.42
N MET A 653 13.03 -2.27 13.83
CA MET A 653 12.94 -1.52 15.09
C MET A 653 12.97 -2.42 16.34
N GLY A 654 12.75 -3.72 16.19
CA GLY A 654 12.80 -4.70 17.27
C GLY A 654 11.48 -4.91 18.01
N PHE A 655 10.35 -4.53 17.41
CA PHE A 655 9.01 -4.78 17.96
C PHE A 655 7.92 -4.81 16.87
N TYR A 656 6.83 -5.53 17.09
CA TYR A 656 5.75 -5.69 16.08
C TYR A 656 4.33 -5.64 16.69
N PRO A 657 3.36 -5.01 16.02
CA PRO A 657 1.97 -4.97 16.47
C PRO A 657 1.27 -6.32 16.24
N VAL A 658 1.46 -7.30 17.14
CA VAL A 658 0.75 -8.59 17.06
C VAL A 658 -0.76 -8.39 17.14
N ASP A 659 -1.21 -7.49 18.00
CA ASP A 659 -2.60 -7.05 18.11
C ASP A 659 -2.61 -5.52 17.90
N PRO A 660 -2.86 -5.05 16.66
CA PRO A 660 -3.00 -3.63 16.34
C PRO A 660 -3.88 -2.82 17.31
N VAL A 661 -5.05 -3.36 17.69
CA VAL A 661 -6.04 -2.64 18.51
C VAL A 661 -5.60 -2.52 19.97
N SER A 662 -4.76 -3.43 20.46
CA SER A 662 -4.20 -3.33 21.82
C SER A 662 -3.45 -2.01 22.07
N GLY A 663 -2.84 -1.45 21.02
CA GLY A 663 -1.91 -0.32 21.10
C GLY A 663 -0.52 -0.69 21.63
N ASN A 664 -0.18 -1.98 21.63
CA ASN A 664 1.11 -2.50 22.07
C ASN A 664 1.89 -3.13 20.92
N TYR A 665 3.22 -3.04 21.00
CA TYR A 665 4.16 -3.66 20.07
C TYR A 665 5.01 -4.69 20.81
N VAL A 666 4.86 -5.96 20.46
CA VAL A 666 5.55 -7.10 21.09
C VAL A 666 7.02 -7.10 20.70
N PHE A 667 7.92 -7.28 21.67
CA PHE A 667 9.35 -7.25 21.40
C PHE A 667 9.84 -8.47 20.59
N GLY A 668 10.71 -8.17 19.63
CA GLY A 668 11.55 -9.11 18.91
C GLY A 668 13.03 -8.86 19.24
N ALA A 669 13.85 -8.72 18.20
CA ALA A 669 15.21 -8.19 18.29
C ALA A 669 15.46 -7.14 17.21
N PRO A 670 16.09 -6.00 17.53
CA PRO A 670 16.43 -4.99 16.53
C PRO A 670 17.42 -5.55 15.51
N GLN A 671 17.30 -5.07 14.27
CA GLN A 671 18.12 -5.54 13.15
C GLN A 671 19.20 -4.53 12.76
N MET A 672 19.18 -3.33 13.34
CA MET A 672 20.13 -2.25 13.06
C MET A 672 20.69 -1.66 14.36
N PRO A 673 21.94 -1.15 14.35
CA PRO A 673 22.57 -0.53 15.53
C PRO A 673 21.78 0.62 16.15
N GLU A 674 21.21 1.51 15.34
CA GLU A 674 20.47 2.67 15.82
C GLU A 674 19.37 3.06 14.83
N ILE A 675 18.17 3.34 15.36
CA ILE A 675 17.03 3.87 14.61
C ILE A 675 16.43 5.03 15.42
N VAL A 676 16.26 6.20 14.80
CA VAL A 676 15.67 7.39 15.40
C VAL A 676 14.35 7.70 14.71
N LEU A 677 13.26 7.74 15.48
CA LEU A 677 11.95 8.15 15.00
C LEU A 677 11.75 9.64 15.32
N ASN A 678 11.57 10.45 14.28
CA ASN A 678 11.18 11.86 14.38
C ASN A 678 9.66 11.95 14.44
N LEU A 679 9.11 12.12 15.65
CA LEU A 679 7.68 12.07 15.92
C LEU A 679 6.99 13.39 15.56
N ALA A 680 5.68 13.34 15.29
CA ALA A 680 4.92 14.48 14.78
C ALA A 680 4.84 15.70 15.72
N ASP A 681 5.05 15.52 17.03
CA ASP A 681 5.09 16.63 18.00
C ASP A 681 6.49 17.22 18.20
N GLY A 682 7.45 16.85 17.35
CA GLY A 682 8.84 17.32 17.39
C GLY A 682 9.72 16.59 18.40
N LYS A 683 9.21 15.56 19.09
CA LYS A 683 10.02 14.67 19.92
C LYS A 683 10.73 13.64 19.06
N THR A 684 11.74 13.02 19.65
CA THR A 684 12.42 11.85 19.08
C THR A 684 12.23 10.64 19.98
N PHE A 685 12.10 9.47 19.35
CA PHE A 685 12.21 8.18 20.02
C PHE A 685 13.37 7.41 19.40
N THR A 686 14.43 7.18 20.18
CA THR A 686 15.67 6.56 19.71
C THR A 686 15.74 5.11 20.18
N ILE A 687 16.01 4.20 19.27
CA ILE A 687 16.21 2.78 19.51
C ILE A 687 17.69 2.48 19.30
N ILE A 688 18.34 1.89 20.30
CA ILE A 688 19.78 1.55 20.27
C ILE A 688 19.94 0.06 20.53
N ALA A 689 20.69 -0.63 19.66
CA ALA A 689 21.07 -2.03 19.82
C ALA A 689 22.56 -2.16 20.19
N GLU A 690 22.85 -2.04 21.48
CA GLU A 690 24.23 -2.10 22.00
C GLU A 690 24.84 -3.49 21.82
N GLY A 691 25.93 -3.56 21.05
CA GLY A 691 26.67 -4.79 20.82
C GLY A 691 26.08 -5.70 19.74
N LEU A 692 25.09 -5.22 18.97
CA LEU A 692 24.50 -5.95 17.85
C LEU A 692 25.59 -6.44 16.87
N SER A 693 25.59 -7.73 16.59
CA SER A 693 26.48 -8.37 15.62
C SER A 693 25.87 -9.69 15.15
N LYS A 694 26.54 -10.38 14.20
CA LYS A 694 26.11 -11.71 13.77
C LYS A 694 26.13 -12.72 14.92
N GLU A 695 27.09 -12.57 15.83
CA GLU A 695 27.25 -13.42 17.01
C GLU A 695 26.29 -13.01 18.14
N HIS A 696 26.12 -11.71 18.40
CA HIS A 696 25.23 -11.19 19.43
C HIS A 696 23.85 -10.82 18.87
N LYS A 697 23.03 -11.85 18.63
CA LYS A 697 21.68 -11.71 18.06
C LYS A 697 20.55 -11.75 19.09
N TYR A 698 20.85 -12.11 20.34
CA TYR A 698 19.84 -12.23 21.39
C TYR A 698 19.78 -10.97 22.26
N VAL A 699 18.61 -10.66 22.80
CA VAL A 699 18.44 -9.55 23.75
C VAL A 699 18.77 -10.04 25.16
N ASP A 700 19.73 -9.39 25.81
CA ASP A 700 20.07 -9.61 27.22
C ASP A 700 19.14 -8.85 28.16
N SER A 701 18.95 -7.57 27.87
CA SER A 701 18.10 -6.66 28.67
C SER A 701 17.62 -5.49 27.84
N ILE A 702 16.47 -4.94 28.21
CA ILE A 702 15.91 -3.72 27.63
C ILE A 702 15.83 -2.65 28.72
N THR A 703 16.19 -1.42 28.39
CA THR A 703 15.92 -0.26 29.23
C THR A 703 15.14 0.79 28.44
N LEU A 704 14.23 1.49 29.11
CA LEU A 704 13.49 2.63 28.57
C LEU A 704 13.84 3.84 29.41
N ASN A 705 14.47 4.84 28.79
CA ASN A 705 14.96 6.06 29.45
C ASN A 705 15.91 5.76 30.63
N GLY A 706 16.75 4.73 30.48
CA GLY A 706 17.74 4.29 31.48
C GLY A 706 17.18 3.37 32.56
N GLU A 707 15.86 3.20 32.66
CA GLU A 707 15.24 2.32 33.64
C GLU A 707 14.99 0.91 33.07
N PRO A 708 15.20 -0.17 33.84
CA PRO A 708 14.91 -1.53 33.39
C PRO A 708 13.47 -1.70 32.91
N TYR A 709 13.30 -2.27 31.72
CA TYR A 709 11.99 -2.51 31.12
C TYR A 709 11.75 -4.00 30.96
N THR A 710 10.87 -4.56 31.81
CA THR A 710 10.67 -6.02 31.94
C THR A 710 9.39 -6.52 31.27
N LYS A 711 8.61 -5.63 30.65
CA LYS A 711 7.45 -6.04 29.85
C LYS A 711 7.95 -6.67 28.54
N ASN A 712 7.14 -7.55 27.96
CA ASN A 712 7.42 -8.17 26.67
C ASN A 712 6.86 -7.39 25.47
N TYR A 713 6.36 -6.17 25.70
CA TYR A 713 5.87 -5.24 24.69
C TYR A 713 6.19 -3.80 25.10
N ILE A 714 6.25 -2.88 24.15
CA ILE A 714 6.20 -1.43 24.35
C ILE A 714 4.85 -0.87 23.90
N SER A 715 4.29 0.10 24.63
CA SER A 715 3.02 0.72 24.23
C SER A 715 3.23 1.87 23.24
N HIS A 716 2.24 2.14 22.40
CA HIS A 716 2.22 3.29 21.51
C HIS A 716 2.40 4.62 22.27
N GLU A 717 1.77 4.75 23.43
CA GLU A 717 1.94 5.92 24.30
C GLU A 717 3.36 6.09 24.82
N ASP A 718 4.09 5.00 25.10
CA ASP A 718 5.47 5.07 25.54
C ASP A 718 6.40 5.54 24.43
N ILE A 719 6.14 5.14 23.17
CA ILE A 719 6.88 5.63 22.01
C ILE A 719 6.59 7.13 21.80
N LEU A 720 5.31 7.55 21.82
CA LEU A 720 4.92 8.96 21.60
C LEU A 720 5.37 9.93 22.71
N LYS A 721 5.75 9.42 23.89
CA LYS A 721 6.41 10.26 24.91
C LYS A 721 7.82 10.67 24.51
N GLY A 722 8.40 10.05 23.48
CA GLY A 722 9.80 10.19 23.11
C GLY A 722 10.72 9.54 24.14
N GLY A 723 12.02 9.60 23.87
CA GLY A 723 13.05 9.06 24.75
C GLY A 723 13.94 8.03 24.07
N THR A 724 14.53 7.13 24.86
CA THR A 724 15.51 6.16 24.37
C THR A 724 15.20 4.75 24.86
N LEU A 725 15.08 3.82 23.92
CA LEU A 725 14.94 2.39 24.14
C LEU A 725 16.27 1.72 23.81
N VAL A 726 16.91 1.13 24.81
CA VAL A 726 18.22 0.45 24.62
C VAL A 726 18.04 -1.05 24.78
N TYR A 727 18.35 -1.77 23.72
CA TYR A 727 18.55 -3.22 23.72
C TYR A 727 20.03 -3.50 23.95
N LYS A 728 20.35 -4.25 25.00
CA LYS A 728 21.68 -4.81 25.18
C LYS A 728 21.72 -6.20 24.56
N MET A 729 22.57 -6.40 23.55
CA MET A 729 22.67 -7.66 22.81
C MET A 729 23.67 -8.62 23.46
N LYS A 730 23.49 -9.93 23.27
CA LYS A 730 24.40 -11.00 23.75
C LYS A 730 24.49 -12.19 22.80
#